data_AF-A0A8H5A1I4-F1
#
_entry.id   AF-A0A8H5A1I4-F1
#
_cell.length_a   1.000
_cell.length_b   1.000
_cell.length_c   1.000
_cell.angle_alpha   90.00
_cell.angle_beta   90.00
_cell.angle_gamma   90.00
#
_symmetry.space_group_name_H-M   'P 1'
#
loop_
_entity.id
_entity.type
_entity.pdbx_description
1 polymer ?
#
loop_
_entity_poly.entity_id
_entity_poly.type
_entity_poly.pdbx_seq_one_letter_code
_entity_poly.pdbx_strand_id
1 'polypeptide(L)'
;MSHHDPDVEKIDRTSSPDLSIDPGIHHLSGGHLSLDDVQAVHVQLHNLAVSVDTAPSWLAPSTYGDLFSSKFSTAPKMKPLLNAVNADLQPGTLTAIIGGSGSGKTTLLNTVAERVLSSRLSQEGAVTFNGKVGVHNVRAAYVMQQDILLPTLTVRETLRYSADLRLPPSTTAEERHRVVEEVILELGLKECADTRIGNSQHHGCSGGEKRRTSIGVQLLANPSVLFLDEPTTGLDATSAYQLVRTLKTLAQKGRTIITTIHQPRSEIWDLFDNLIVLTKGSPVFSGAIKDAVPWFADLGFQLPPFVNPAEFIIDIAAVDNRTPELEQETSAKVERLKSAWNEATQKRHRPLDTVDVGDGKKKKDKKAEEHAGFVRQLTVLTDRTLKVTYRDPLGMAATLTEAIFMGLVCGYLFFDLGRDQAGIRSRQGGLYTAAGLQGYLILIFEVYRMTFDIPTFDRENSEGCVDALPFVLSRRIARMVTEDVAAPFLFSVIFYFMAGFDRDVEKFFTFFAITLLNQYIAVTCAMTCVATVRHFAGASVIANLVFTLQSMACGMFINVNSLPVYVRWLKWLTYTFYVFSAYCGNEFEGSFYDCPFGDESDPRCKQYTGSYVMASLGFPKAWVAKPILVCLAFVIFFVVLSVIGLHILKVEMTIARARVSDTDLSAGKEKMTARSVADVRAIDLELNQFSLALDKRTQLGKKLPTKTILNPVNATFSAGVLNVIMGPSGSGKTSLLNSMALRLRNSVGTKYRPAGKLTFNGAVPSDSVIRSVCSYVCQDDDALLPSLTVRETLRFAAGLRLPSFMNKEEKNRRAEDVLLKMGLKDCADNLIGGELVKGISGGEKRRVSIAVQVLTDPRILLLDEPTSGLDAFTANSIMEVLQGLANEGRTLILTIHQARSDLFREFGNVLLLARGGSQVYSGPGKDMLGYLARHGYECPTHTNPADFALDMITIDLQQEGRELESRKRVQKLIDHWKEESSSTNEKPAGTRDEDIKDTPEQHNSQNTTHRRSFNKANLSTPAELGALIRKRAPIT
;
A
#
# COMPACT_ATOMS: atom_id res chain seq x y z
N MET A 1 -24.48 -56.38 38.24
CA MET A 1 -25.17 -56.78 37.00
C MET A 1 -24.92 -55.67 35.98
N SER A 2 -24.29 -55.82 34.81
CA SER A 2 -23.51 -56.91 34.16
C SER A 2 -23.25 -56.50 32.68
N HIS A 3 -22.13 -56.77 31.99
CA HIS A 3 -20.82 -57.37 32.34
C HIS A 3 -19.76 -56.96 31.27
N HIS A 4 -18.47 -56.96 31.66
CA HIS A 4 -17.27 -57.25 30.83
C HIS A 4 -16.80 -56.36 29.63
N ASP A 5 -15.59 -55.79 29.80
CA ASP A 5 -14.45 -55.71 28.83
C ASP A 5 -14.00 -57.13 28.34
N PRO A 6 -13.03 -57.34 27.39
CA PRO A 6 -12.07 -56.42 26.75
C PRO A 6 -12.07 -56.55 25.19
N ASP A 7 -11.13 -56.06 24.36
CA ASP A 7 -9.73 -56.53 24.17
C ASP A 7 -8.83 -55.52 23.42
N VAL A 8 -7.52 -55.60 23.72
CA VAL A 8 -6.43 -54.86 23.07
C VAL A 8 -5.44 -55.86 22.51
N GLU A 9 -5.22 -55.86 21.20
CA GLU A 9 -4.17 -56.68 20.55
C GLU A 9 -3.15 -55.83 19.79
N LYS A 10 -1.87 -56.08 20.07
CA LYS A 10 -0.73 -55.59 19.30
C LYS A 10 -0.38 -56.63 18.24
N ILE A 11 -0.15 -56.25 16.98
CA ILE A 11 0.63 -57.06 16.02
C ILE A 11 1.62 -56.17 15.25
N ASP A 12 2.73 -56.80 14.86
CA ASP A 12 4.04 -56.21 14.53
C ASP A 12 4.22 -55.54 13.16
N ARG A 13 5.35 -54.81 13.08
CA ARG A 13 6.03 -54.52 11.80
C ARG A 13 6.67 -55.79 11.24
N THR A 14 6.33 -56.18 10.01
CA THR A 14 7.25 -56.35 8.85
C THR A 14 6.62 -57.22 7.77
N SER A 15 6.41 -56.67 6.57
CA SER A 15 6.71 -57.32 5.27
C SER A 15 6.19 -56.46 4.12
N SER A 16 7.06 -56.16 3.16
CA SER A 16 6.69 -55.58 1.86
C SER A 16 6.14 -56.66 0.92
N PRO A 17 5.12 -56.33 0.12
CA PRO A 17 5.01 -56.87 -1.23
C PRO A 17 5.06 -55.74 -2.26
N ASP A 18 5.91 -55.91 -3.28
CA ASP A 18 5.89 -55.08 -4.47
C ASP A 18 4.54 -55.22 -5.19
N LEU A 19 3.85 -54.10 -5.43
CA LEU A 19 2.83 -53.99 -6.47
C LEU A 19 3.10 -52.74 -7.30
N SER A 20 3.49 -52.95 -8.56
CA SER A 20 3.50 -51.94 -9.60
C SER A 20 2.06 -51.51 -9.89
N ILE A 21 1.74 -50.25 -9.61
CA ILE A 21 0.42 -49.66 -9.89
C ILE A 21 0.53 -48.77 -11.14
N ASP A 22 -0.26 -49.09 -12.16
CA ASP A 22 -0.43 -48.28 -13.37
C ASP A 22 -0.94 -46.86 -13.02
N PRO A 23 -0.37 -45.78 -13.59
CA PRO A 23 -0.82 -44.41 -13.38
C PRO A 23 -2.05 -44.11 -14.26
N GLY A 24 -3.17 -44.78 -14.00
CA GLY A 24 -4.39 -44.69 -14.80
C GLY A 24 -5.67 -44.65 -13.98
N ILE A 25 -6.43 -43.55 -14.11
CA ILE A 25 -7.84 -43.40 -13.70
C ILE A 25 -8.07 -43.33 -12.18
N HIS A 26 -7.88 -42.13 -11.60
CA HIS A 26 -8.53 -41.78 -10.33
C HIS A 26 -10.04 -41.53 -10.55
N HIS A 27 -10.86 -42.54 -10.31
CA HIS A 27 -12.30 -42.34 -10.10
C HIS A 27 -12.55 -41.66 -8.75
N LEU A 28 -13.08 -40.44 -8.78
CA LEU A 28 -13.63 -39.76 -7.59
C LEU A 28 -14.80 -40.57 -7.04
N SER A 29 -14.55 -41.34 -5.98
CA SER A 29 -15.59 -42.00 -5.18
C SER A 29 -15.42 -41.58 -3.72
N GLY A 30 -16.44 -40.92 -3.15
CA GLY A 30 -16.53 -40.64 -1.71
C GLY A 30 -15.48 -39.70 -1.09
N GLY A 31 -14.92 -38.73 -1.82
CA GLY A 31 -13.89 -37.82 -1.29
C GLY A 31 -14.45 -36.56 -0.64
N HIS A 32 -14.30 -36.42 0.69
CA HIS A 32 -14.36 -35.09 1.33
C HIS A 32 -13.17 -34.25 0.86
N LEU A 33 -13.40 -32.95 0.66
CA LEU A 33 -12.36 -32.03 0.19
C LEU A 33 -11.38 -31.72 1.35
N SER A 34 -10.21 -32.38 1.33
CA SER A 34 -9.09 -32.16 2.24
C SER A 34 -8.17 -31.05 1.71
N LEU A 35 -7.64 -30.19 2.60
CA LEU A 35 -6.58 -29.26 2.25
C LEU A 35 -5.19 -29.92 2.19
N ASP A 36 -5.01 -31.12 2.73
CA ASP A 36 -3.73 -31.82 2.70
C ASP A 36 -3.55 -32.68 1.42
N ASP A 37 -4.64 -32.92 0.68
CA ASP A 37 -4.60 -33.65 -0.59
C ASP A 37 -4.11 -32.74 -1.73
N VAL A 38 -2.79 -32.64 -1.88
CA VAL A 38 -2.11 -31.80 -2.87
C VAL A 38 -1.27 -32.66 -3.81
N GLN A 39 -1.41 -32.43 -5.13
CA GLN A 39 -0.51 -33.04 -6.11
C GLN A 39 0.89 -32.44 -5.97
N ALA A 40 1.90 -33.29 -5.77
CA ALA A 40 3.31 -32.90 -5.82
C ALA A 40 3.67 -32.36 -7.23
N VAL A 41 4.26 -31.16 -7.29
CA VAL A 41 4.65 -30.50 -8.55
C VAL A 41 6.11 -30.09 -8.52
N HIS A 42 6.91 -30.75 -9.35
CA HIS A 42 8.29 -30.39 -9.66
C HIS A 42 8.29 -29.29 -10.71
N VAL A 43 9.02 -28.19 -10.46
CA VAL A 43 9.12 -27.06 -11.40
C VAL A 43 10.55 -26.94 -11.89
N GLN A 44 10.76 -26.97 -13.20
CA GLN A 44 12.08 -26.81 -13.80
C GLN A 44 12.11 -25.64 -14.77
N LEU A 45 13.24 -24.94 -14.76
CA LEU A 45 13.55 -23.76 -15.55
C LEU A 45 14.71 -24.10 -16.47
N HIS A 46 14.49 -23.99 -17.78
CA HIS A 46 15.47 -24.36 -18.80
C HIS A 46 15.76 -23.19 -19.73
N ASN A 47 16.97 -22.63 -19.59
CA ASN A 47 17.50 -21.53 -20.37
C ASN A 47 16.53 -20.33 -20.52
N LEU A 48 15.79 -19.99 -19.46
CA LEU A 48 14.74 -18.99 -19.53
C LEU A 48 15.36 -17.59 -19.71
N ALA A 49 15.06 -16.95 -20.83
CA ALA A 49 15.43 -15.57 -21.12
C ALA A 49 14.21 -14.74 -21.52
N VAL A 50 14.20 -13.46 -21.14
CA VAL A 50 13.06 -12.56 -21.36
C VAL A 50 13.58 -11.19 -21.76
N SER A 51 13.06 -10.62 -22.85
CA SER A 51 13.40 -9.28 -23.33
C SER A 51 12.16 -8.43 -23.58
N VAL A 52 12.25 -7.13 -23.32
CA VAL A 52 11.18 -6.13 -23.54
C VAL A 52 11.52 -5.21 -24.69
N ASP A 53 10.59 -5.01 -25.62
CA ASP A 53 10.65 -3.88 -26.56
C ASP A 53 10.38 -2.56 -25.84
N THR A 54 11.43 -1.75 -25.72
CA THR A 54 11.41 -0.41 -25.11
C THR A 54 11.00 0.70 -26.07
N ALA A 55 10.68 0.40 -27.35
CA ALA A 55 10.27 1.40 -28.32
C ALA A 55 9.02 2.19 -27.86
N PRO A 56 9.01 3.53 -27.96
CA PRO A 56 7.88 4.34 -27.51
C PRO A 56 6.61 4.03 -28.32
N SER A 57 5.47 3.89 -27.63
CA SER A 57 4.18 3.70 -28.30
C SER A 57 3.63 5.04 -28.78
N TRP A 58 3.17 5.10 -30.03
CA TRP A 58 2.47 6.26 -30.60
C TRP A 58 1.16 6.63 -29.86
N LEU A 59 0.59 5.68 -29.10
CA LEU A 59 -0.61 5.86 -28.28
C LEU A 59 -0.33 6.23 -26.82
N ALA A 60 0.94 6.30 -26.37
CA ALA A 60 1.26 6.61 -24.98
C ALA A 60 1.33 8.14 -24.75
N PRO A 61 0.62 8.70 -23.75
CA PRO A 61 0.63 10.16 -23.52
C PRO A 61 2.00 10.78 -23.25
N SER A 62 2.93 10.01 -22.67
CA SER A 62 4.33 10.40 -22.48
C SER A 62 5.06 10.72 -23.79
N THR A 63 4.59 10.17 -24.90
CA THR A 63 5.24 10.23 -26.21
C THR A 63 4.83 11.48 -27.00
N TYR A 64 3.77 12.21 -26.60
CA TYR A 64 3.31 13.37 -27.35
C TYR A 64 4.32 14.52 -27.38
N GLY A 65 5.17 14.68 -26.37
CA GLY A 65 6.29 15.63 -26.41
C GLY A 65 7.37 15.23 -27.43
N ASP A 66 7.74 13.95 -27.43
CA ASP A 66 8.76 13.41 -28.34
C ASP A 66 8.29 13.32 -29.80
N LEU A 67 6.98 13.24 -30.05
CA LEU A 67 6.39 13.27 -31.40
C LEU A 67 6.57 14.62 -32.11
N PHE A 68 6.77 15.72 -31.37
CA PHE A 68 7.16 17.03 -31.94
C PHE A 68 8.68 17.20 -32.06
N SER A 69 9.48 16.26 -31.53
CA SER A 69 10.93 16.24 -31.63
C SER A 69 11.37 15.40 -32.83
N SER A 70 12.34 15.87 -33.61
CA SER A 70 12.80 15.24 -34.86
C SER A 70 13.60 13.93 -34.69
N LYS A 71 13.46 13.25 -33.54
CA LYS A 71 14.18 12.02 -33.16
C LYS A 71 13.26 10.83 -32.86
N PHE A 72 12.01 10.86 -33.31
CA PHE A 72 11.08 9.76 -33.11
C PHE A 72 11.42 8.53 -34.00
N SER A 73 12.05 7.51 -33.41
CA SER A 73 12.30 6.21 -34.05
C SER A 73 11.44 5.12 -33.42
N THR A 74 10.72 4.38 -34.25
CA THR A 74 9.87 3.24 -33.86
C THR A 74 10.56 1.89 -34.00
N ALA A 75 11.88 1.86 -34.21
CA ALA A 75 12.62 0.60 -34.29
C ALA A 75 12.57 -0.14 -32.94
N PRO A 76 12.25 -1.46 -32.93
CA PRO A 76 12.14 -2.21 -31.69
C PRO A 76 13.50 -2.25 -30.99
N LYS A 77 13.53 -1.81 -29.72
CA LYS A 77 14.75 -1.76 -28.92
C LYS A 77 14.60 -2.72 -27.75
N MET A 78 15.01 -3.97 -27.98
CA MET A 78 14.95 -5.02 -26.97
C MET A 78 15.93 -4.74 -25.83
N LYS A 79 15.42 -4.55 -24.60
CA LYS A 79 16.21 -4.57 -23.36
C LYS A 79 16.04 -5.97 -22.73
N PRO A 80 17.11 -6.77 -22.60
CA PRO A 80 17.02 -8.03 -21.86
C PRO A 80 16.72 -7.77 -20.39
N LEU A 81 15.80 -8.55 -19.82
CA LEU A 81 15.41 -8.53 -18.41
C LEU A 81 15.87 -9.78 -17.65
N LEU A 82 15.90 -10.93 -18.33
CA LEU A 82 16.39 -12.21 -17.81
C LEU A 82 17.27 -12.88 -18.85
N ASN A 83 18.37 -13.49 -18.41
CA ASN A 83 19.36 -14.13 -19.26
C ASN A 83 19.63 -15.57 -18.79
N ALA A 84 19.23 -16.56 -19.60
CA ALA A 84 19.61 -17.97 -19.46
C ALA A 84 19.39 -18.57 -18.04
N VAL A 85 18.27 -18.27 -17.40
CA VAL A 85 17.97 -18.77 -16.06
C VAL A 85 17.69 -20.28 -16.11
N ASN A 86 18.46 -21.04 -15.33
CA ASN A 86 18.29 -22.48 -15.13
C ASN A 86 18.15 -22.76 -13.62
N ALA A 87 17.13 -23.52 -13.22
CA ALA A 87 16.87 -23.90 -11.84
C ALA A 87 15.95 -25.13 -11.76
N ASP A 88 16.08 -25.90 -10.69
CA ASP A 88 15.29 -27.10 -10.42
C ASP A 88 14.67 -26.98 -9.02
N LEU A 89 13.33 -27.04 -8.93
CA LEU A 89 12.56 -26.72 -7.73
C LEU A 89 11.71 -27.93 -7.32
N GLN A 90 12.20 -28.65 -6.32
CA GLN A 90 11.64 -29.93 -5.86
C GLN A 90 10.28 -29.76 -5.16
N PRO A 91 9.37 -30.76 -5.29
CA PRO A 91 8.09 -30.75 -4.58
C PRO A 91 8.25 -30.63 -3.06
N GLY A 92 7.30 -29.96 -2.41
CA GLY A 92 7.31 -29.82 -0.95
C GLY A 92 8.40 -28.91 -0.37
N THR A 93 9.12 -28.16 -1.22
CA THR A 93 10.19 -27.25 -0.81
C THR A 93 9.77 -25.79 -0.83
N LEU A 94 10.36 -24.99 0.08
CA LEU A 94 10.26 -23.55 0.12
C LEU A 94 11.49 -22.92 -0.53
N THR A 95 11.30 -22.26 -1.68
CA THR A 95 12.36 -21.63 -2.47
C THR A 95 12.32 -20.11 -2.35
N ALA A 96 13.45 -19.49 -1.98
CA ALA A 96 13.61 -18.04 -2.01
C ALA A 96 14.35 -17.55 -3.26
N ILE A 97 13.84 -16.49 -3.89
CA ILE A 97 14.50 -15.72 -4.94
C ILE A 97 14.98 -14.40 -4.33
N ILE A 98 16.29 -14.22 -4.22
CA ILE A 98 16.94 -13.04 -3.63
C ILE A 98 17.83 -12.30 -4.63
N GLY A 99 18.26 -11.09 -4.26
CA GLY A 99 19.14 -10.23 -5.06
C GLY A 99 18.75 -8.76 -4.96
N GLY A 100 19.60 -7.88 -5.47
CA GLY A 100 19.41 -6.42 -5.38
C GLY A 100 18.14 -5.87 -6.03
N SER A 101 17.85 -4.59 -5.80
CA SER A 101 16.79 -3.87 -6.52
C SER A 101 17.04 -3.91 -8.03
N GLY A 102 15.98 -4.15 -8.81
CA GLY A 102 16.09 -4.24 -10.27
C GLY A 102 16.79 -5.50 -10.83
N SER A 103 17.16 -6.48 -9.99
CA SER A 103 17.90 -7.68 -10.46
C SER A 103 17.09 -8.67 -11.31
N GLY A 104 15.76 -8.50 -11.39
CA GLY A 104 14.86 -9.37 -12.16
C GLY A 104 13.97 -10.30 -11.33
N LYS A 105 14.00 -10.24 -9.98
CA LYS A 105 13.22 -11.12 -9.07
C LYS A 105 11.74 -11.27 -9.46
N THR A 106 10.98 -10.18 -9.44
CA THR A 106 9.55 -10.15 -9.80
C THR A 106 9.32 -10.51 -11.27
N THR A 107 10.25 -10.17 -12.17
CA THR A 107 10.19 -10.59 -13.57
C THR A 107 10.26 -12.12 -13.69
N LEU A 108 11.22 -12.76 -13.03
CA LEU A 108 11.36 -14.22 -13.00
C LEU A 108 10.09 -14.86 -12.44
N LEU A 109 9.63 -14.41 -11.26
CA LEU A 109 8.41 -14.96 -10.64
C LEU A 109 7.18 -14.82 -11.55
N ASN A 110 7.00 -13.68 -12.21
CA ASN A 110 5.89 -13.44 -13.14
C ASN A 110 5.99 -14.30 -14.40
N THR A 111 7.19 -14.53 -14.93
CA THR A 111 7.40 -15.40 -16.09
C THR A 111 7.16 -16.87 -15.74
N VAL A 112 7.63 -17.34 -14.58
CA VAL A 112 7.36 -18.72 -14.11
C VAL A 112 5.86 -18.92 -13.89
N ALA A 113 5.14 -17.90 -13.40
CA ALA A 113 3.69 -17.93 -13.23
C ALA A 113 2.88 -17.63 -14.52
N GLU A 114 3.54 -17.51 -15.67
CA GLU A 114 2.95 -17.17 -16.99
C GLU A 114 2.04 -15.92 -17.00
N ARG A 115 2.29 -14.96 -16.08
CA ARG A 115 1.54 -13.69 -15.98
C ARG A 115 2.03 -12.61 -16.95
N VAL A 116 3.15 -12.83 -17.62
CA VAL A 116 3.83 -11.86 -18.51
C VAL A 116 3.23 -11.91 -19.92
N LEU A 117 1.96 -11.51 -20.04
CA LEU A 117 1.21 -11.48 -21.29
C LEU A 117 1.24 -10.08 -21.93
N SER A 118 2.36 -9.68 -22.52
CA SER A 118 2.43 -8.44 -23.32
C SER A 118 2.99 -8.71 -24.70
N SER A 119 2.43 -8.08 -25.74
CA SER A 119 2.89 -8.19 -27.13
C SER A 119 4.30 -7.62 -27.38
N ARG A 120 4.87 -6.95 -26.37
CA ARG A 120 6.21 -6.36 -26.35
C ARG A 120 7.27 -7.23 -25.68
N LEU A 121 6.89 -8.39 -25.16
CA LEU A 121 7.76 -9.30 -24.42
C LEU A 121 8.06 -10.52 -25.27
N SER A 122 9.35 -10.78 -25.51
CA SER A 122 9.83 -12.04 -26.10
C SER A 122 10.39 -12.92 -25.00
N GLN A 123 9.94 -14.18 -24.98
CA GLN A 123 10.41 -15.21 -24.06
C GLN A 123 11.12 -16.30 -24.86
N GLU A 124 12.29 -16.72 -24.39
CA GLU A 124 13.08 -17.84 -24.88
C GLU A 124 13.31 -18.84 -23.74
N GLY A 125 13.54 -20.10 -24.07
CA GLY A 125 13.59 -21.20 -23.09
C GLY A 125 12.20 -21.69 -22.68
N ALA A 126 12.16 -22.59 -21.69
CA ALA A 126 10.93 -23.25 -21.25
C ALA A 126 10.83 -23.36 -19.72
N VAL A 127 9.59 -23.35 -19.23
CA VAL A 127 9.23 -23.68 -17.84
C VAL A 127 8.38 -24.94 -17.87
N THR A 128 8.79 -25.98 -17.16
CA THR A 128 8.06 -27.25 -17.08
C THR A 128 7.55 -27.51 -15.67
N PHE A 129 6.35 -28.08 -15.60
CA PHE A 129 5.67 -28.51 -14.39
C PHE A 129 5.42 -30.01 -14.52
N ASN A 130 6.09 -30.83 -13.71
CA ASN A 130 6.14 -32.29 -13.87
C ASN A 130 6.45 -32.72 -15.33
N GLY A 131 7.45 -32.08 -15.95
CA GLY A 131 7.89 -32.35 -17.33
C GLY A 131 6.99 -31.77 -18.44
N LYS A 132 5.84 -31.17 -18.13
CA LYS A 132 4.94 -30.55 -19.12
C LYS A 132 5.12 -29.04 -19.18
N VAL A 133 5.21 -28.46 -20.38
CA VAL A 133 5.30 -27.00 -20.56
C VAL A 133 3.96 -26.34 -20.22
N GLY A 134 4.01 -25.27 -19.42
CA GLY A 134 2.86 -24.41 -19.11
C GLY A 134 2.27 -24.64 -17.72
N VAL A 135 2.03 -23.55 -16.99
CA VAL A 135 1.47 -23.54 -15.62
C VAL A 135 0.01 -23.99 -15.62
N HIS A 136 -0.69 -23.86 -16.74
CA HIS A 136 -2.07 -24.31 -16.93
C HIS A 136 -2.28 -25.81 -16.71
N ASN A 137 -1.22 -26.62 -16.68
CA ASN A 137 -1.31 -28.07 -16.39
C ASN A 137 -1.38 -28.39 -14.89
N VAL A 138 -1.20 -27.39 -14.01
CA VAL A 138 -1.18 -27.57 -12.55
C VAL A 138 -2.05 -26.51 -11.85
N ARG A 139 -2.53 -26.83 -10.65
CA ARG A 139 -3.20 -25.83 -9.80
C ARG A 139 -2.16 -24.90 -9.19
N ALA A 140 -2.03 -23.70 -9.75
CA ALA A 140 -1.15 -22.66 -9.24
C ALA A 140 -1.94 -21.47 -8.71
N ALA A 141 -1.41 -20.80 -7.69
CA ALA A 141 -1.93 -19.52 -7.22
C ALA A 141 -0.81 -18.50 -7.02
N TYR A 142 -1.15 -17.22 -7.13
CA TYR A 142 -0.20 -16.11 -7.12
C TYR A 142 -0.63 -15.06 -6.10
N VAL A 143 0.26 -14.71 -5.18
CA VAL A 143 0.09 -13.68 -4.15
C VAL A 143 0.87 -12.44 -4.59
N MET A 144 0.15 -11.39 -4.98
CA MET A 144 0.70 -10.10 -5.39
C MET A 144 1.41 -9.37 -4.25
N GLN A 145 2.29 -8.42 -4.54
CA GLN A 145 2.95 -7.59 -3.51
C GLN A 145 1.95 -6.77 -2.66
N GLN A 146 0.86 -6.26 -3.26
CA GLN A 146 -0.19 -5.49 -2.57
C GLN A 146 -1.41 -6.36 -2.21
N ASP A 147 -1.93 -6.17 -0.99
CA ASP A 147 -3.11 -6.88 -0.47
C ASP A 147 -4.42 -6.16 -0.86
N ILE A 148 -4.99 -6.51 -2.02
CA ILE A 148 -6.28 -5.98 -2.50
C ILE A 148 -7.44 -6.69 -1.79
N LEU A 149 -7.88 -6.14 -0.66
CA LEU A 149 -8.93 -6.68 0.20
C LEU A 149 -9.99 -5.61 0.54
N LEU A 150 -11.26 -6.00 0.65
CA LEU A 150 -12.37 -5.09 0.96
C LEU A 150 -12.35 -4.66 2.45
N PRO A 151 -12.18 -3.37 2.78
CA PRO A 151 -11.87 -2.93 4.14
C PRO A 151 -13.05 -3.02 5.12
N THR A 152 -14.29 -3.08 4.63
CA THR A 152 -15.52 -3.15 5.44
C THR A 152 -15.90 -4.58 5.85
N LEU A 153 -15.25 -5.59 5.27
CA LEU A 153 -15.43 -7.00 5.60
C LEU A 153 -14.47 -7.45 6.72
N THR A 154 -14.82 -8.55 7.38
CA THR A 154 -13.93 -9.27 8.31
C THR A 154 -13.07 -10.30 7.56
N VAL A 155 -12.06 -10.83 8.25
CA VAL A 155 -11.19 -11.89 7.71
C VAL A 155 -12.01 -13.12 7.32
N ARG A 156 -12.86 -13.62 8.23
CA ARG A 156 -13.77 -14.76 7.99
C ARG A 156 -14.74 -14.51 6.84
N GLU A 157 -15.36 -13.34 6.78
CA GLU A 157 -16.26 -12.99 5.67
C GLU A 157 -15.54 -12.96 4.33
N THR A 158 -14.31 -12.42 4.30
CA THR A 158 -13.51 -12.32 3.07
C THR A 158 -13.09 -13.70 2.56
N LEU A 159 -12.63 -14.57 3.46
CA LEU A 159 -12.33 -15.98 3.12
C LEU A 159 -13.60 -16.74 2.71
N ARG A 160 -14.72 -16.53 3.39
CA ARG A 160 -16.02 -17.13 3.00
C ARG A 160 -16.46 -16.72 1.61
N TYR A 161 -16.49 -15.43 1.28
CA TYR A 161 -16.85 -14.98 -0.07
C TYR A 161 -15.88 -15.49 -1.14
N SER A 162 -14.59 -15.59 -0.82
CA SER A 162 -13.60 -16.20 -1.71
C SER A 162 -13.87 -17.68 -1.94
N ALA A 163 -14.13 -18.46 -0.88
CA ALA A 163 -14.49 -19.88 -0.95
C ALA A 163 -15.79 -20.10 -1.73
N ASP A 164 -16.80 -19.25 -1.50
CA ASP A 164 -18.08 -19.27 -2.21
C ASP A 164 -17.94 -18.94 -3.72
N LEU A 165 -16.86 -18.30 -4.17
CA LEU A 165 -16.59 -18.04 -5.60
C LEU A 165 -15.62 -19.07 -6.23
N ARG A 166 -14.60 -19.50 -5.48
CA ARG A 166 -13.51 -20.36 -5.96
C ARG A 166 -13.77 -21.85 -5.86
N LEU A 167 -14.41 -22.33 -4.79
CA LEU A 167 -14.59 -23.77 -4.61
C LEU A 167 -15.66 -24.32 -5.59
N PRO A 168 -15.46 -25.51 -6.17
CA PRO A 168 -16.35 -26.08 -7.19
C PRO A 168 -17.84 -26.10 -6.79
N PRO A 169 -18.77 -26.10 -7.75
CA PRO A 169 -20.22 -26.16 -7.48
C PRO A 169 -20.66 -27.44 -6.76
N SER A 170 -19.87 -28.52 -6.81
CA SER A 170 -20.11 -29.78 -6.09
C SER A 170 -19.93 -29.70 -4.56
N THR A 171 -19.32 -28.64 -4.03
CA THR A 171 -19.07 -28.49 -2.58
C THR A 171 -20.30 -27.98 -1.83
N THR A 172 -20.66 -28.62 -0.71
CA THR A 172 -21.75 -28.17 0.16
C THR A 172 -21.39 -26.89 0.92
N ALA A 173 -22.37 -26.14 1.45
CA ALA A 173 -22.09 -24.89 2.17
C ALA A 173 -21.31 -25.12 3.47
N GLU A 174 -21.60 -26.24 4.13
CA GLU A 174 -20.99 -26.73 5.36
C GLU A 174 -19.52 -27.11 5.12
N GLU A 175 -19.22 -27.80 4.01
CA GLU A 175 -17.85 -28.11 3.62
C GLU A 175 -17.03 -26.86 3.28
N ARG A 176 -17.61 -25.89 2.55
CA ARG A 176 -16.93 -24.62 2.28
C ARG A 176 -16.65 -23.84 3.57
N HIS A 177 -17.59 -23.85 4.54
CA HIS A 177 -17.38 -23.25 5.85
C HIS A 177 -16.27 -23.97 6.64
N ARG A 178 -16.23 -25.30 6.62
CA ARG A 178 -15.18 -26.11 7.27
C ARG A 178 -13.79 -25.76 6.70
N VAL A 179 -13.64 -25.72 5.38
CA VAL A 179 -12.40 -25.35 4.70
C VAL A 179 -11.96 -23.92 5.05
N VAL A 180 -12.89 -22.98 5.21
CA VAL A 180 -12.58 -21.60 5.64
C VAL A 180 -12.04 -21.56 7.07
N GLU A 181 -12.65 -22.27 8.02
CA GLU A 181 -12.13 -22.34 9.39
C GLU A 181 -10.78 -23.06 9.48
N GLU A 182 -10.55 -24.09 8.64
CA GLU A 182 -9.27 -24.78 8.54
C GLU A 182 -8.15 -23.84 8.05
N VAL A 183 -8.40 -23.05 6.99
CA VAL A 183 -7.48 -22.01 6.52
C VAL A 183 -7.24 -20.92 7.58
N ILE A 184 -8.26 -20.53 8.35
CA ILE A 184 -8.11 -19.56 9.45
C ILE A 184 -7.19 -20.10 10.55
N LEU A 185 -7.29 -21.38 10.88
CA LEU A 185 -6.45 -22.04 11.89
C LEU A 185 -5.02 -22.23 11.38
N GLU A 186 -4.84 -22.73 10.15
CA GLU A 186 -3.52 -22.97 9.55
C GLU A 186 -2.69 -21.69 9.39
N LEU A 187 -3.35 -20.57 9.08
CA LEU A 187 -2.71 -19.26 8.97
C LEU A 187 -2.58 -18.51 10.30
N GLY A 188 -3.02 -19.09 11.42
CA GLY A 188 -2.99 -18.43 12.74
C GLY A 188 -3.84 -17.16 12.80
N LEU A 189 -4.94 -17.08 12.04
CA LEU A 189 -5.84 -15.93 11.95
C LEU A 189 -7.00 -15.98 12.97
N LYS A 190 -7.00 -16.97 13.88
CA LYS A 190 -8.08 -17.23 14.84
C LYS A 190 -8.50 -16.01 15.66
N GLU A 191 -7.56 -15.22 16.18
CA GLU A 191 -7.86 -14.03 16.99
C GLU A 191 -8.47 -12.88 16.17
N CYS A 192 -8.13 -12.77 14.89
CA CYS A 192 -8.58 -11.70 13.99
C CYS A 192 -9.71 -12.12 13.04
N ALA A 193 -10.23 -13.35 13.15
CA ALA A 193 -11.23 -13.92 12.24
C ALA A 193 -12.47 -13.01 12.06
N ASP A 194 -12.99 -12.46 13.17
CA ASP A 194 -14.14 -11.54 13.17
C ASP A 194 -13.75 -10.05 13.20
N THR A 195 -12.45 -9.75 13.08
CA THR A 195 -11.94 -8.37 13.00
C THR A 195 -12.07 -7.85 11.58
N ARG A 196 -12.52 -6.60 11.43
CA ARG A 196 -12.61 -5.93 10.11
C ARG A 196 -11.21 -5.73 9.54
N ILE A 197 -11.06 -5.88 8.23
CA ILE A 197 -9.79 -5.69 7.52
C ILE A 197 -9.31 -4.24 7.66
N GLY A 198 -10.20 -3.26 7.42
CA GLY A 198 -9.90 -1.83 7.59
C GLY A 198 -8.93 -1.26 6.55
N ASN A 199 -8.82 0.06 6.52
CA ASN A 199 -7.93 0.82 5.62
C ASN A 199 -7.06 1.80 6.43
N SER A 200 -6.37 2.73 5.78
CA SER A 200 -5.54 3.76 6.44
C SER A 200 -6.35 4.75 7.29
N GLN A 201 -7.62 4.99 6.95
CA GLN A 201 -8.52 5.90 7.69
C GLN A 201 -9.23 5.20 8.86
N HIS A 202 -9.54 3.92 8.70
CA HIS A 202 -10.22 3.07 9.67
C HIS A 202 -9.37 1.83 9.94
N HIS A 203 -8.52 1.92 10.98
CA HIS A 203 -7.69 0.81 11.43
C HIS A 203 -8.53 -0.44 11.73
N GLY A 204 -8.08 -1.58 11.20
CA GLY A 204 -8.67 -2.90 11.41
C GLY A 204 -7.56 -3.90 11.73
N CYS A 205 -7.43 -4.93 10.91
CA CYS A 205 -6.34 -5.90 10.95
C CYS A 205 -4.97 -5.23 10.72
N SER A 206 -3.93 -5.76 11.36
CA SER A 206 -2.52 -5.40 11.12
C SER A 206 -2.05 -5.81 9.72
N GLY A 207 -0.92 -5.27 9.27
CA GLY A 207 -0.31 -5.64 7.99
C GLY A 207 -0.06 -7.14 7.87
N GLY A 208 0.47 -7.79 8.93
CA GLY A 208 0.72 -9.22 8.95
C GLY A 208 -0.55 -10.07 8.85
N GLU A 209 -1.62 -9.67 9.52
CA GLU A 209 -2.93 -10.34 9.42
C GLU A 209 -3.58 -10.15 8.05
N LYS A 210 -3.48 -8.96 7.46
CA LYS A 210 -3.91 -8.70 6.07
C LYS A 210 -3.14 -9.56 5.07
N ARG A 211 -1.82 -9.64 5.21
CA ARG A 211 -0.95 -10.43 4.34
C ARG A 211 -1.27 -11.91 4.41
N ARG A 212 -1.45 -12.45 5.62
CA ARG A 212 -1.92 -13.82 5.83
C ARG A 212 -3.33 -14.03 5.27
N THR A 213 -4.26 -13.09 5.43
CA THR A 213 -5.61 -13.16 4.83
C THR A 213 -5.56 -13.22 3.30
N SER A 214 -4.69 -12.41 2.67
CA SER A 214 -4.42 -12.40 1.23
C SER A 214 -3.91 -13.76 0.73
N ILE A 215 -3.03 -14.41 1.49
CA ILE A 215 -2.55 -15.77 1.21
C ILE A 215 -3.67 -16.79 1.40
N GLY A 216 -4.51 -16.66 2.44
CA GLY A 216 -5.68 -17.51 2.64
C GLY A 216 -6.69 -17.47 1.50
N VAL A 217 -6.95 -16.29 0.93
CA VAL A 217 -7.74 -16.13 -0.31
C VAL A 217 -7.19 -16.99 -1.45
N GLN A 218 -5.86 -17.13 -1.55
CA GLN A 218 -5.22 -17.98 -2.55
C GLN A 218 -5.25 -19.47 -2.20
N LEU A 219 -5.02 -19.84 -0.92
CA LEU A 219 -5.04 -21.23 -0.46
C LEU A 219 -6.40 -21.92 -0.61
N LEU A 220 -7.51 -21.16 -0.61
CA LEU A 220 -8.86 -21.68 -0.85
C LEU A 220 -9.05 -22.33 -2.24
N ALA A 221 -8.14 -22.11 -3.20
CA ALA A 221 -8.13 -22.83 -4.47
C ALA A 221 -7.44 -24.22 -4.40
N ASN A 222 -6.94 -24.59 -3.22
CA ASN A 222 -6.01 -25.70 -2.95
C ASN A 222 -4.89 -25.84 -4.03
N PRO A 223 -4.00 -24.83 -4.15
CA PRO A 223 -2.93 -24.84 -5.14
C PRO A 223 -1.78 -25.78 -4.74
N SER A 224 -1.25 -26.50 -5.75
CA SER A 224 0.00 -27.27 -5.67
C SER A 224 1.24 -26.39 -5.75
N VAL A 225 1.18 -25.30 -6.53
CA VAL A 225 2.27 -24.33 -6.66
C VAL A 225 1.81 -22.97 -6.15
N LEU A 226 2.53 -22.39 -5.20
CA LEU A 226 2.23 -21.07 -4.64
C LEU A 226 3.37 -20.09 -4.94
N PHE A 227 3.07 -19.08 -5.75
CA PHE A 227 3.97 -17.97 -6.04
C PHE A 227 3.67 -16.80 -5.10
N LEU A 228 4.67 -16.22 -4.45
CA LEU A 228 4.52 -15.02 -3.62
C LEU A 228 5.52 -13.94 -4.01
N ASP A 229 5.03 -12.76 -4.37
CA ASP A 229 5.88 -11.60 -4.63
C ASP A 229 6.06 -10.78 -3.35
N GLU A 230 7.29 -10.76 -2.84
CA GLU A 230 7.73 -10.06 -1.62
C GLU A 230 6.74 -10.15 -0.43
N PRO A 231 6.43 -11.35 0.08
CA PRO A 231 5.41 -11.51 1.12
C PRO A 231 5.78 -10.90 2.48
N THR A 232 7.05 -10.60 2.72
CA THR A 232 7.54 -9.99 3.96
C THR A 232 7.65 -8.46 3.91
N THR A 233 7.47 -7.83 2.75
CA THR A 233 7.57 -6.37 2.61
C THR A 233 6.46 -5.65 3.38
N GLY A 234 6.81 -4.61 4.14
CA GLY A 234 5.88 -3.86 4.99
C GLY A 234 5.43 -4.58 6.27
N LEU A 235 5.99 -5.75 6.58
CA LEU A 235 5.71 -6.46 7.83
C LEU A 235 6.76 -6.15 8.89
N ASP A 236 6.34 -6.16 10.15
CA ASP A 236 7.29 -6.26 11.25
C ASP A 236 7.99 -7.62 11.21
N ALA A 237 9.24 -7.65 11.68
CA ALA A 237 10.07 -8.85 11.77
C ALA A 237 9.36 -10.12 12.26
N THR A 238 8.53 -10.02 13.31
CA THR A 238 7.89 -11.21 13.88
C THR A 238 6.70 -11.68 13.08
N SER A 239 5.90 -10.76 12.51
CA SER A 239 4.90 -11.12 11.49
C SER A 239 5.56 -11.74 10.25
N ALA A 240 6.73 -11.25 9.83
CA ALA A 240 7.48 -11.77 8.69
C ALA A 240 8.02 -13.20 8.95
N TYR A 241 8.65 -13.44 10.10
CA TYR A 241 9.12 -14.77 10.50
C TYR A 241 7.96 -15.77 10.62
N GLN A 242 6.89 -15.40 11.33
CA GLN A 242 5.69 -16.23 11.46
C GLN A 242 5.06 -16.55 10.09
N LEU A 243 5.05 -15.58 9.17
CA LEU A 243 4.55 -15.79 7.82
C LEU A 243 5.41 -16.79 7.03
N VAL A 244 6.74 -16.60 6.96
CA VAL A 244 7.62 -17.52 6.22
C VAL A 244 7.60 -18.91 6.84
N ARG A 245 7.45 -19.02 8.17
CA ARG A 245 7.24 -20.29 8.85
C ARG A 245 5.92 -20.96 8.48
N THR A 246 4.84 -20.20 8.34
CA THR A 246 3.55 -20.72 7.85
C THR A 246 3.69 -21.26 6.42
N LEU A 247 4.43 -20.55 5.56
CA LEU A 247 4.80 -21.04 4.23
C LEU A 247 5.63 -22.33 4.32
N LYS A 248 6.59 -22.43 5.24
CA LYS A 248 7.38 -23.66 5.45
C LYS A 248 6.49 -24.86 5.82
N THR A 249 5.51 -24.67 6.71
CA THR A 249 4.55 -25.73 7.07
C THR A 249 3.66 -26.11 5.89
N LEU A 250 3.20 -25.15 5.09
CA LEU A 250 2.44 -25.42 3.85
C LEU A 250 3.27 -26.19 2.82
N ALA A 251 4.57 -25.90 2.70
CA ALA A 251 5.49 -26.63 1.83
C ALA A 251 5.70 -28.07 2.33
N GLN A 252 5.91 -28.27 3.63
CA GLN A 252 6.02 -29.60 4.26
C GLN A 252 4.79 -30.50 4.03
N LYS A 253 3.62 -29.91 3.77
CA LYS A 253 2.39 -30.60 3.33
C LYS A 253 2.36 -30.94 1.83
N GLY A 254 3.49 -30.88 1.13
CA GLY A 254 3.63 -31.29 -0.28
C GLY A 254 3.48 -30.17 -1.32
N ARG A 255 3.25 -28.92 -0.91
CA ARG A 255 3.16 -27.76 -1.82
C ARG A 255 4.53 -27.27 -2.26
N THR A 256 4.65 -26.83 -3.50
CA THR A 256 5.88 -26.19 -4.01
C THR A 256 5.72 -24.67 -3.89
N ILE A 257 6.53 -24.04 -3.06
CA ILE A 257 6.36 -22.61 -2.73
C ILE A 257 7.58 -21.83 -3.21
N ILE A 258 7.32 -20.80 -4.02
CA ILE A 258 8.34 -19.96 -4.65
C ILE A 258 8.06 -18.52 -4.25
N THR A 259 8.98 -17.90 -3.51
CA THR A 259 8.83 -16.53 -2.99
C THR A 259 9.98 -15.64 -3.41
N THR A 260 9.70 -14.42 -3.87
CA THR A 260 10.73 -13.36 -3.93
C THR A 260 10.86 -12.73 -2.55
N ILE A 261 12.08 -12.44 -2.09
CA ILE A 261 12.31 -11.71 -0.83
C ILE A 261 13.43 -10.70 -1.05
N HIS A 262 13.23 -9.49 -0.55
CA HIS A 262 14.17 -8.40 -0.74
C HIS A 262 15.42 -8.54 0.16
N GLN A 263 15.24 -8.77 1.47
CA GLN A 263 16.32 -9.08 2.41
C GLN A 263 15.77 -9.92 3.59
N PRO A 264 16.00 -11.25 3.65
CA PRO A 264 15.53 -12.06 4.78
C PRO A 264 16.45 -11.90 6.00
N ARG A 265 15.84 -11.92 7.21
CA ARG A 265 16.56 -11.98 8.49
C ARG A 265 17.30 -13.32 8.68
N SER A 266 18.29 -13.36 9.56
CA SER A 266 19.01 -14.59 9.94
C SER A 266 18.07 -15.73 10.35
N GLU A 267 17.04 -15.49 11.17
CA GLU A 267 16.07 -16.54 11.55
C GLU A 267 15.21 -17.05 10.38
N ILE A 268 15.01 -16.21 9.35
CA ILE A 268 14.19 -16.52 8.18
C ILE A 268 15.02 -17.31 7.15
N TRP A 269 16.33 -17.04 7.07
CA TRP A 269 17.29 -17.75 6.22
C TRP A 269 17.20 -19.27 6.42
N ASP A 270 17.25 -19.74 7.67
CA ASP A 270 17.24 -21.17 8.00
C ASP A 270 15.90 -21.90 7.69
N LEU A 271 14.85 -21.17 7.29
CA LEU A 271 13.56 -21.76 6.89
C LEU A 271 13.52 -22.19 5.43
N PHE A 272 14.36 -21.64 4.55
CA PHE A 272 14.36 -21.98 3.12
C PHE A 272 15.06 -23.33 2.88
N ASP A 273 14.58 -24.07 1.89
CA ASP A 273 15.27 -25.28 1.40
C ASP A 273 16.22 -24.90 0.26
N ASN A 274 15.71 -24.10 -0.68
CA ASN A 274 16.37 -23.74 -1.93
C ASN A 274 16.48 -22.22 -2.08
N LEU A 275 17.53 -21.78 -2.78
CA LEU A 275 17.86 -20.38 -3.00
C LEU A 275 18.23 -20.14 -4.46
N ILE A 276 17.65 -19.10 -5.06
CA ILE A 276 18.06 -18.52 -6.35
C ILE A 276 18.55 -17.09 -6.09
N VAL A 277 19.77 -16.79 -6.52
CA VAL A 277 20.38 -15.46 -6.40
C VAL A 277 20.48 -14.82 -7.79
N LEU A 278 19.82 -13.67 -7.99
CA LEU A 278 19.77 -12.96 -9.27
C LEU A 278 20.54 -11.64 -9.24
N THR A 279 21.27 -11.37 -10.33
CA THR A 279 22.00 -10.12 -10.57
C THR A 279 21.85 -9.65 -12.02
N LYS A 280 21.31 -8.44 -12.24
CA LYS A 280 21.09 -7.84 -13.57
C LYS A 280 20.48 -8.83 -14.59
N GLY A 281 19.49 -9.63 -14.16
CA GLY A 281 18.78 -10.62 -14.98
C GLY A 281 19.43 -12.01 -15.08
N SER A 282 20.65 -12.22 -14.59
CA SER A 282 21.36 -13.50 -14.63
C SER A 282 21.39 -14.17 -13.24
N PRO A 283 21.33 -15.52 -13.15
CA PRO A 283 21.58 -16.22 -11.90
C PRO A 283 23.09 -16.24 -11.59
N VAL A 284 23.44 -16.10 -10.31
CA VAL A 284 24.81 -16.31 -9.79
C VAL A 284 24.90 -17.51 -8.83
N PHE A 285 23.75 -18.00 -8.37
CA PHE A 285 23.60 -19.26 -7.63
C PHE A 285 22.16 -19.77 -7.77
N SER A 286 21.99 -21.09 -7.88
CA SER A 286 20.70 -21.79 -7.75
C SER A 286 20.91 -23.19 -7.17
N GLY A 287 20.34 -23.48 -6.01
CA GLY A 287 20.46 -24.78 -5.35
C GLY A 287 20.03 -24.76 -3.89
N ALA A 288 20.42 -25.79 -3.13
CA ALA A 288 20.12 -25.89 -1.70
C ALA A 288 20.82 -24.79 -0.89
N ILE A 289 20.16 -24.26 0.14
CA ILE A 289 20.67 -23.13 0.92
C ILE A 289 21.99 -23.43 1.66
N LYS A 290 22.19 -24.70 2.03
CA LYS A 290 23.41 -25.19 2.71
C LYS A 290 24.65 -25.08 1.84
N ASP A 291 24.49 -25.14 0.53
CA ASP A 291 25.57 -25.08 -0.44
C ASP A 291 25.91 -23.63 -0.84
N ALA A 292 25.07 -22.65 -0.49
CA ALA A 292 25.22 -21.26 -0.89
C ALA A 292 26.48 -20.62 -0.28
N VAL A 293 26.65 -20.70 1.05
CA VAL A 293 27.81 -20.11 1.73
C VAL A 293 29.13 -20.78 1.31
N PRO A 294 29.25 -22.11 1.24
CA PRO A 294 30.41 -22.78 0.66
C PRO A 294 30.73 -22.34 -0.78
N TRP A 295 29.72 -22.24 -1.65
CA TRP A 295 29.92 -21.80 -3.05
C TRP A 295 30.58 -20.43 -3.17
N PHE A 296 30.16 -19.44 -2.36
CA PHE A 296 30.80 -18.12 -2.37
C PHE A 296 32.19 -18.15 -1.69
N ALA A 297 32.39 -18.99 -0.67
CA ALA A 297 33.69 -19.17 -0.02
C ALA A 297 34.74 -19.77 -0.98
N ASP A 298 34.38 -20.76 -1.79
CA ASP A 298 35.25 -21.37 -2.83
C ASP A 298 35.68 -20.36 -3.90
N LEU A 299 34.84 -19.36 -4.17
CA LEU A 299 35.13 -18.24 -5.09
C LEU A 299 36.00 -17.14 -4.45
N GLY A 300 36.32 -17.26 -3.16
CA GLY A 300 37.17 -16.34 -2.39
C GLY A 300 36.42 -15.39 -1.45
N PHE A 301 35.10 -15.53 -1.28
CA PHE A 301 34.29 -14.64 -0.44
C PHE A 301 33.94 -15.30 0.90
N GLN A 302 34.74 -15.02 1.93
CA GLN A 302 34.52 -15.52 3.29
C GLN A 302 33.50 -14.67 4.06
N LEU A 303 32.54 -15.32 4.73
CA LEU A 303 31.50 -14.67 5.53
C LEU A 303 32.10 -14.03 6.80
N PRO A 304 31.97 -12.70 7.03
CA PRO A 304 32.46 -12.06 8.25
C PRO A 304 31.64 -12.43 9.49
N PRO A 305 32.22 -12.35 10.70
CA PRO A 305 31.48 -12.57 11.94
C PRO A 305 30.45 -11.47 12.21
N PHE A 306 29.31 -11.88 12.78
CA PHE A 306 28.13 -11.07 13.11
C PHE A 306 27.45 -10.43 11.88
N VAL A 307 27.57 -11.07 10.72
CA VAL A 307 26.88 -10.68 9.48
C VAL A 307 25.91 -11.79 9.06
N ASN A 308 24.70 -11.38 8.65
CA ASN A 308 23.68 -12.28 8.10
C ASN A 308 24.13 -12.85 6.74
N PRO A 309 24.13 -14.19 6.53
CA PRO A 309 24.50 -14.80 5.24
C PRO A 309 23.75 -14.25 4.02
N ALA A 310 22.45 -13.95 4.19
CA ALA A 310 21.63 -13.42 3.10
C ALA A 310 22.07 -12.01 2.66
N GLU A 311 22.39 -11.18 3.65
CA GLU A 311 22.89 -9.82 3.46
C GLU A 311 24.22 -9.82 2.71
N PHE A 312 25.16 -10.63 3.18
CA PHE A 312 26.48 -10.84 2.57
C PHE A 312 26.38 -11.29 1.09
N ILE A 313 25.50 -12.25 0.80
CA ILE A 313 25.30 -12.75 -0.57
C ILE A 313 24.66 -11.69 -1.47
N ILE A 314 23.70 -10.91 -0.97
CA ILE A 314 23.07 -9.81 -1.73
C ILE A 314 24.10 -8.72 -2.03
N ASP A 315 24.96 -8.35 -1.07
CA ASP A 315 25.99 -7.34 -1.27
C ASP A 315 27.04 -7.77 -2.32
N ILE A 316 27.47 -9.03 -2.29
CA ILE A 316 28.38 -9.62 -3.29
C ILE A 316 27.73 -9.69 -4.69
N ALA A 317 26.43 -9.98 -4.73
CA ALA A 317 25.64 -10.11 -5.94
C ALA A 317 25.11 -8.77 -6.48
N ALA A 318 25.44 -7.64 -5.87
CA ALA A 318 25.00 -6.31 -6.31
C ALA A 318 26.13 -5.53 -6.99
N VAL A 319 25.74 -4.51 -7.75
CA VAL A 319 26.66 -3.52 -8.32
C VAL A 319 26.43 -2.21 -7.59
N ASP A 320 27.50 -1.67 -6.99
CA ASP A 320 27.46 -0.42 -6.23
C ASP A 320 27.70 0.75 -7.19
N ASN A 321 26.63 1.47 -7.54
CA ASN A 321 26.67 2.58 -8.48
C ASN A 321 27.00 3.94 -7.82
N ARG A 322 27.40 3.97 -6.53
CA ARG A 322 27.62 5.24 -5.80
C ARG A 322 28.82 6.04 -6.32
N THR A 323 29.89 5.36 -6.72
CA THR A 323 31.03 5.99 -7.42
C THR A 323 31.42 5.17 -8.65
N PRO A 324 31.95 5.80 -9.72
CA PRO A 324 32.32 5.08 -10.94
C PRO A 324 33.45 4.07 -10.72
N GLU A 325 34.30 4.26 -9.70
CA GLU A 325 35.34 3.31 -9.31
C GLU A 325 34.72 2.04 -8.69
N LEU A 326 33.78 2.21 -7.75
CA LEU A 326 33.03 1.10 -7.15
C LEU A 326 32.15 0.38 -8.17
N GLU A 327 31.56 1.09 -9.12
CA GLU A 327 30.75 0.49 -10.19
C GLU A 327 31.61 -0.43 -11.07
N GLN A 328 32.83 -0.02 -11.39
CA GLN A 328 33.78 -0.85 -12.17
C GLN A 328 34.23 -2.08 -11.37
N GLU A 329 34.63 -1.92 -10.11
CA GLU A 329 35.07 -3.04 -9.25
C GLU A 329 33.94 -4.06 -9.04
N THR A 330 32.75 -3.59 -8.66
CA THR A 330 31.60 -4.45 -8.39
C THR A 330 31.01 -5.07 -9.66
N SER A 331 31.02 -4.37 -10.80
CA SER A 331 30.65 -4.98 -12.09
C SER A 331 31.61 -6.09 -12.50
N ALA A 332 32.93 -5.89 -12.35
CA ALA A 332 33.91 -6.94 -12.64
C ALA A 332 33.74 -8.17 -11.72
N LYS A 333 33.44 -7.94 -10.44
CA LYS A 333 33.09 -8.99 -9.46
C LYS A 333 31.84 -9.77 -9.91
N VAL A 334 30.78 -9.07 -10.30
CA VAL A 334 29.51 -9.66 -10.76
C VAL A 334 29.68 -10.48 -12.04
N GLU A 335 30.43 -9.99 -13.03
CA GLU A 335 30.66 -10.78 -14.27
C GLU A 335 31.46 -12.07 -13.99
N ARG A 336 32.42 -12.04 -13.05
CA ARG A 336 33.12 -13.26 -12.59
C ARG A 336 32.19 -14.26 -11.90
N LEU A 337 31.20 -13.80 -11.14
CA LEU A 337 30.20 -14.68 -10.52
C LEU A 337 29.29 -15.32 -11.58
N LYS A 338 28.84 -14.54 -12.57
CA LYS A 338 28.02 -15.04 -13.68
C LYS A 338 28.75 -16.09 -14.52
N SER A 339 30.03 -15.87 -14.87
CA SER A 339 30.79 -16.85 -15.66
C SER A 339 31.00 -18.16 -14.89
N ALA A 340 31.40 -18.08 -13.62
CA ALA A 340 31.54 -19.25 -12.75
C ALA A 340 30.23 -20.02 -12.59
N TRP A 341 29.09 -19.32 -12.43
CA TRP A 341 27.79 -19.96 -12.34
C TRP A 341 27.33 -20.60 -13.67
N ASN A 342 27.62 -19.97 -14.81
CA ASN A 342 27.30 -20.53 -16.13
C ASN A 342 28.07 -21.84 -16.38
N GLU A 343 29.36 -21.89 -16.04
CA GLU A 343 30.17 -23.12 -16.12
C GLU A 343 29.65 -24.22 -15.17
N ALA A 344 29.27 -23.87 -13.95
CA ALA A 344 28.67 -24.81 -13.00
C ALA A 344 27.29 -25.30 -13.47
N THR A 345 26.50 -24.42 -14.10
CA THR A 345 25.18 -24.74 -14.66
C THR A 345 25.30 -25.77 -15.78
N GLN A 346 26.23 -25.58 -16.72
CA GLN A 346 26.49 -26.55 -17.80
C GLN A 346 26.94 -27.93 -17.29
N LYS A 347 27.60 -27.99 -16.12
CA LYS A 347 27.99 -29.25 -15.47
C LYS A 347 26.82 -29.91 -14.72
N ARG A 348 25.93 -29.13 -14.10
CA ARG A 348 24.81 -29.60 -13.28
C ARG A 348 23.55 -29.94 -14.08
N HIS A 349 23.27 -29.19 -15.14
CA HIS A 349 22.07 -29.34 -15.98
C HIS A 349 22.52 -29.73 -17.38
N ARG A 350 22.20 -30.96 -17.81
CA ARG A 350 22.38 -31.36 -19.21
C ARG A 350 21.40 -30.56 -20.09
N PRO A 351 21.77 -30.22 -21.33
CA PRO A 351 20.77 -29.80 -22.32
C PRO A 351 19.70 -30.89 -22.41
N LEU A 352 18.43 -30.48 -22.41
CA LEU A 352 17.35 -31.40 -22.75
C LEU A 352 17.51 -31.79 -24.23
N ASP A 353 17.71 -33.08 -24.49
CA ASP A 353 17.38 -33.65 -25.79
C ASP A 353 15.93 -33.29 -26.08
N THR A 354 15.68 -32.84 -27.32
CA THR A 354 14.43 -32.26 -27.83
C THR A 354 13.19 -32.71 -27.04
N VAL A 355 12.75 -31.89 -26.07
CA VAL A 355 11.40 -32.01 -25.53
C VAL A 355 10.48 -31.89 -26.73
N ASP A 356 9.65 -32.92 -26.93
CA ASP A 356 8.66 -32.91 -28.00
C ASP A 356 7.82 -31.65 -27.84
N VAL A 357 8.09 -30.64 -28.69
CA VAL A 357 7.17 -29.53 -28.94
C VAL A 357 6.06 -30.12 -29.80
N GLY A 358 5.31 -31.03 -29.18
CA GLY A 358 4.19 -31.70 -29.80
C GLY A 358 3.24 -30.61 -30.25
N ASP A 359 3.08 -30.49 -31.56
CA ASP A 359 2.19 -29.53 -32.22
C ASP A 359 0.74 -29.97 -31.96
N GLY A 360 0.37 -29.79 -30.69
CA GLY A 360 -0.80 -30.32 -30.04
C GLY A 360 -2.02 -29.55 -30.50
N LYS A 361 -2.52 -29.90 -31.69
CA LYS A 361 -3.86 -29.53 -32.16
C LYS A 361 -4.82 -29.66 -30.99
N LYS A 362 -5.28 -28.51 -30.49
CA LYS A 362 -6.05 -28.36 -29.26
C LYS A 362 -7.27 -29.28 -29.25
N LYS A 363 -7.13 -30.50 -28.73
CA LYS A 363 -8.26 -31.25 -28.21
C LYS A 363 -8.75 -30.45 -27.01
N LYS A 364 -9.90 -29.81 -27.17
CA LYS A 364 -10.69 -29.33 -26.03
C LYS A 364 -11.20 -30.55 -25.29
N ASP A 365 -10.38 -31.12 -24.42
CA ASP A 365 -10.92 -31.89 -23.31
C ASP A 365 -11.89 -30.96 -22.57
N LYS A 366 -13.06 -31.50 -22.24
CA LYS A 366 -14.13 -30.72 -21.60
C LYS A 366 -13.63 -30.32 -20.22
N LYS A 367 -13.17 -29.07 -20.08
CA LYS A 367 -12.87 -28.46 -18.78
C LYS A 367 -14.03 -28.77 -17.83
N ALA A 368 -13.72 -29.41 -16.70
CA ALA A 368 -14.60 -29.33 -15.54
C ALA A 368 -14.80 -27.85 -15.20
N GLU A 369 -15.96 -27.45 -14.71
CA GLU A 369 -16.20 -26.07 -14.30
C GLU A 369 -15.35 -25.77 -13.04
N GLU A 370 -14.21 -25.10 -13.25
CA GLU A 370 -13.18 -24.86 -12.23
C GLU A 370 -13.57 -23.79 -11.19
N HIS A 371 -14.71 -23.10 -11.37
CA HIS A 371 -15.19 -22.02 -10.50
C HIS A 371 -16.72 -22.05 -10.34
N ALA A 372 -17.26 -21.19 -9.47
CA ALA A 372 -18.70 -21.10 -9.24
C ALA A 372 -19.49 -20.69 -10.50
N GLY A 373 -20.63 -21.33 -10.72
CA GLY A 373 -21.56 -20.99 -11.82
C GLY A 373 -22.30 -19.66 -11.62
N PHE A 374 -22.85 -19.12 -12.71
CA PHE A 374 -23.43 -17.76 -12.81
C PHE A 374 -24.36 -17.37 -11.64
N VAL A 375 -25.32 -18.21 -11.28
CA VAL A 375 -26.30 -17.91 -10.22
C VAL A 375 -25.64 -17.81 -8.84
N ARG A 376 -24.65 -18.67 -8.57
CA ARG A 376 -23.87 -18.64 -7.31
C ARG A 376 -23.00 -17.39 -7.28
N GLN A 377 -22.28 -17.05 -8.35
CA GLN A 377 -21.56 -15.77 -8.44
C GLN A 377 -22.48 -14.58 -8.19
N LEU A 378 -23.62 -14.49 -8.89
CA LEU A 378 -24.56 -13.37 -8.77
C LEU A 378 -25.07 -13.23 -7.32
N THR A 379 -25.47 -14.33 -6.69
CA THR A 379 -25.98 -14.35 -5.30
C THR A 379 -24.92 -13.89 -4.31
N VAL A 380 -23.71 -14.47 -4.39
CA VAL A 380 -22.58 -14.22 -3.49
C VAL A 380 -22.08 -12.78 -3.62
N LEU A 381 -21.94 -12.28 -4.85
CA LEU A 381 -21.56 -10.89 -5.12
C LEU A 381 -22.63 -9.89 -4.67
N THR A 382 -23.92 -10.25 -4.76
CA THR A 382 -25.03 -9.41 -4.31
C THR A 382 -25.03 -9.28 -2.79
N ASP A 383 -24.93 -10.40 -2.05
CA ASP A 383 -24.82 -10.39 -0.58
C ASP A 383 -23.58 -9.61 -0.11
N ARG A 384 -22.41 -9.87 -0.73
CA ARG A 384 -21.17 -9.13 -0.49
C ARG A 384 -21.37 -7.62 -0.67
N THR A 385 -21.95 -7.20 -1.79
CA THR A 385 -22.16 -5.78 -2.10
C THR A 385 -23.18 -5.12 -1.18
N LEU A 386 -24.27 -5.82 -0.84
CA LEU A 386 -25.29 -5.37 0.10
C LEU A 386 -24.67 -5.10 1.47
N LYS A 387 -23.85 -6.04 1.95
CA LYS A 387 -23.19 -5.98 3.25
C LYS A 387 -22.08 -4.92 3.33
N VAL A 388 -21.33 -4.73 2.25
CA VAL A 388 -20.38 -3.60 2.09
C VAL A 388 -21.13 -2.28 2.15
N THR A 389 -22.25 -2.16 1.42
CA THR A 389 -23.07 -0.93 1.35
C THR A 389 -23.66 -0.57 2.71
N TYR A 390 -24.30 -1.52 3.42
CA TYR A 390 -24.80 -1.28 4.79
C TYR A 390 -23.71 -0.91 5.82
N ARG A 391 -22.45 -1.31 5.58
CA ARG A 391 -21.31 -0.94 6.44
C ARG A 391 -20.61 0.35 6.03
N ASP A 392 -21.07 1.01 4.97
CA ASP A 392 -20.69 2.37 4.56
C ASP A 392 -21.87 3.35 4.80
N PRO A 393 -22.16 3.70 6.07
CA PRO A 393 -23.24 4.63 6.38
C PRO A 393 -22.97 6.05 5.87
N LEU A 394 -21.70 6.41 5.61
CA LEU A 394 -21.35 7.73 5.09
C LEU A 394 -21.71 7.84 3.60
N GLY A 395 -21.37 6.82 2.80
CA GLY A 395 -21.77 6.75 1.39
C GLY A 395 -23.28 6.72 1.19
N MET A 396 -24.00 5.90 1.96
CA MET A 396 -25.47 5.85 1.91
C MET A 396 -26.13 7.15 2.40
N ALA A 397 -25.62 7.75 3.49
CA ALA A 397 -26.16 9.02 3.97
C ALA A 397 -25.89 10.16 2.97
N ALA A 398 -24.73 10.14 2.28
CA ALA A 398 -24.40 11.13 1.28
C ALA A 398 -25.38 11.14 0.10
N THR A 399 -25.72 9.98 -0.49
CA THR A 399 -26.69 9.91 -1.62
C THR A 399 -28.09 10.35 -1.23
N LEU A 400 -28.58 9.89 -0.06
CA LEU A 400 -29.93 10.28 0.40
C LEU A 400 -29.99 11.77 0.79
N THR A 401 -28.94 12.30 1.43
CA THR A 401 -28.86 13.73 1.78
C THR A 401 -28.73 14.60 0.54
N GLU A 402 -27.95 14.17 -0.46
CA GLU A 402 -27.80 14.85 -1.75
C GLU A 402 -29.14 14.94 -2.49
N ALA A 403 -29.88 13.83 -2.61
CA ALA A 403 -31.20 13.82 -3.22
C ALA A 403 -32.24 14.69 -2.48
N ILE A 404 -32.26 14.65 -1.14
CA ILE A 404 -33.15 15.51 -0.33
C ILE A 404 -32.78 16.98 -0.48
N PHE A 405 -31.50 17.32 -0.35
CA PHE A 405 -31.03 18.70 -0.47
C PHE A 405 -31.26 19.26 -1.87
N MET A 406 -31.00 18.46 -2.91
CA MET A 406 -31.26 18.86 -4.29
C MET A 406 -32.75 19.03 -4.57
N GLY A 407 -33.59 18.12 -4.07
CA GLY A 407 -35.05 18.24 -4.16
C GLY A 407 -35.57 19.52 -3.51
N LEU A 408 -35.06 19.87 -2.32
CA LEU A 408 -35.40 21.11 -1.61
C LEU A 408 -34.91 22.37 -2.34
N VAL A 409 -33.67 22.38 -2.84
CA VAL A 409 -33.10 23.53 -3.56
C VAL A 409 -33.83 23.76 -4.89
N CYS A 410 -34.06 22.72 -5.69
CA CYS A 410 -34.84 22.82 -6.91
C CYS A 410 -36.30 23.18 -6.62
N GLY A 411 -36.92 22.57 -5.60
CA GLY A 411 -38.30 22.83 -5.22
C GLY A 411 -38.52 24.24 -4.69
N TYR A 412 -37.53 24.82 -4.01
CA TYR A 412 -37.56 26.22 -3.57
C TYR A 412 -37.36 27.19 -4.73
N LEU A 413 -36.43 26.90 -5.66
CA LEU A 413 -36.15 27.75 -6.81
C LEU A 413 -37.33 27.82 -7.79
N PHE A 414 -38.07 26.71 -7.93
CA PHE A 414 -39.26 26.60 -8.75
C PHE A 414 -40.56 26.54 -7.91
N PHE A 415 -40.60 27.16 -6.73
CA PHE A 415 -41.74 27.02 -5.81
C PHE A 415 -43.07 27.51 -6.41
N ASP A 416 -44.09 26.65 -6.33
CA ASP A 416 -45.48 26.87 -6.76
C ASP A 416 -45.62 27.61 -8.11
N LEU A 417 -45.25 26.92 -9.21
CA LEU A 417 -45.21 27.54 -10.53
C LEU A 417 -46.61 27.95 -11.01
N GLY A 418 -46.75 29.21 -11.43
CA GLY A 418 -47.98 29.70 -12.08
C GLY A 418 -48.39 28.86 -13.30
N ARG A 419 -49.66 28.98 -13.68
CA ARG A 419 -50.20 28.45 -14.94
C ARG A 419 -50.25 29.49 -16.06
N ASP A 420 -49.58 30.62 -15.91
CA ASP A 420 -49.48 31.68 -16.92
C ASP A 420 -48.34 31.41 -17.93
N GLN A 421 -48.13 32.31 -18.90
CA GLN A 421 -47.08 32.15 -19.91
C GLN A 421 -45.64 32.22 -19.34
N ALA A 422 -45.40 32.94 -18.24
CA ALA A 422 -44.13 32.86 -17.52
C ALA A 422 -44.00 31.52 -16.79
N GLY A 423 -45.06 31.08 -16.11
CA GLY A 423 -45.18 29.75 -15.49
C GLY A 423 -44.85 28.60 -16.43
N ILE A 424 -45.38 28.58 -17.67
CA ILE A 424 -45.05 27.57 -18.70
C ILE A 424 -43.54 27.50 -18.96
N ARG A 425 -42.86 28.65 -19.10
CA ARG A 425 -41.40 28.71 -19.32
C ARG A 425 -40.63 28.24 -18.10
N SER A 426 -41.08 28.59 -16.89
CA SER A 426 -40.49 28.10 -15.64
C SER A 426 -40.67 26.60 -15.45
N ARG A 427 -41.84 26.03 -15.84
CA ARG A 427 -42.10 24.59 -15.85
C ARG A 427 -41.14 23.85 -16.80
N GLN A 428 -40.93 24.37 -18.02
CA GLN A 428 -39.90 23.84 -18.93
C GLN A 428 -38.50 23.86 -18.30
N GLY A 429 -38.11 24.98 -17.68
CA GLY A 429 -36.82 25.12 -16.98
C GLY A 429 -36.66 24.15 -15.80
N GLY A 430 -37.73 23.92 -15.03
CA GLY A 430 -37.76 22.96 -13.92
C GLY A 430 -37.60 21.52 -14.39
N LEU A 431 -38.33 21.12 -15.44
CA LEU A 431 -38.24 19.77 -16.03
C LEU A 431 -36.87 19.52 -16.69
N TYR A 432 -36.27 20.54 -17.32
CA TYR A 432 -34.88 20.48 -17.80
C TYR A 432 -33.89 20.31 -16.63
N THR A 433 -34.08 21.06 -15.55
CA THR A 433 -33.23 20.97 -14.34
C THR A 433 -33.29 19.56 -13.74
N ALA A 434 -34.48 18.98 -13.61
CA ALA A 434 -34.65 17.59 -13.15
C ALA A 434 -34.04 16.55 -14.10
N ALA A 435 -34.08 16.77 -15.41
CA ALA A 435 -33.46 15.88 -16.40
C ALA A 435 -31.92 15.93 -16.36
N GLY A 436 -31.35 17.13 -16.28
CA GLY A 436 -29.90 17.33 -16.34
C GLY A 436 -29.19 17.14 -14.99
N LEU A 437 -29.66 17.79 -13.93
CA LEU A 437 -28.92 17.94 -12.68
C LEU A 437 -28.89 16.64 -11.86
N GLN A 438 -30.04 15.96 -11.73
CA GLN A 438 -30.15 14.69 -11.02
C GLN A 438 -29.30 13.59 -11.67
N GLY A 439 -29.28 13.52 -13.01
CA GLY A 439 -28.45 12.56 -13.73
C GLY A 439 -26.95 12.85 -13.63
N TYR A 440 -26.55 14.12 -13.52
CA TYR A 440 -25.14 14.52 -13.44
C TYR A 440 -24.46 14.13 -12.12
N LEU A 441 -25.12 14.40 -10.98
CA LEU A 441 -24.49 14.18 -9.68
C LEU A 441 -24.24 12.70 -9.40
N ILE A 442 -25.22 11.83 -9.70
CA ILE A 442 -25.03 10.38 -9.56
C ILE A 442 -23.98 9.82 -10.53
N LEU A 443 -23.88 10.36 -11.76
CA LEU A 443 -22.86 9.97 -12.74
C LEU A 443 -21.45 10.17 -12.16
N ILE A 444 -21.15 11.36 -11.63
CA ILE A 444 -19.83 11.66 -11.05
C ILE A 444 -19.59 10.89 -9.75
N PHE A 445 -20.61 10.75 -8.90
CA PHE A 445 -20.50 10.04 -7.62
C PHE A 445 -20.25 8.53 -7.79
N GLU A 446 -20.92 7.86 -8.74
CA GLU A 446 -20.65 6.44 -9.01
C GLU A 446 -19.31 6.25 -9.76
N VAL A 447 -18.88 7.18 -10.63
CA VAL A 447 -17.51 7.14 -11.19
C VAL A 447 -16.45 7.16 -10.07
N TYR A 448 -16.64 7.99 -9.04
CA TYR A 448 -15.78 8.00 -7.85
C TYR A 448 -15.79 6.66 -7.10
N ARG A 449 -16.96 6.16 -6.68
CA ARG A 449 -17.07 4.89 -5.92
C ARG A 449 -16.59 3.69 -6.71
N MET A 450 -16.89 3.62 -8.00
CA MET A 450 -16.52 2.51 -8.86
C MET A 450 -15.00 2.43 -9.08
N THR A 451 -14.28 3.56 -9.03
CA THR A 451 -12.81 3.60 -9.10
C THR A 451 -12.15 2.85 -7.94
N PHE A 452 -12.75 2.83 -6.74
CA PHE A 452 -12.20 2.11 -5.58
C PHE A 452 -12.46 0.60 -5.61
N ASP A 453 -13.59 0.17 -6.18
CA ASP A 453 -13.99 -1.24 -6.18
C ASP A 453 -13.41 -2.02 -7.38
N ILE A 454 -13.13 -1.34 -8.51
CA ILE A 454 -12.68 -2.00 -9.73
C ILE A 454 -11.35 -2.80 -9.60
N PRO A 455 -10.35 -2.43 -8.77
CA PRO A 455 -9.13 -3.25 -8.61
C PRO A 455 -9.42 -4.62 -7.99
N THR A 456 -10.46 -4.74 -7.16
CA THR A 456 -10.87 -6.03 -6.59
C THR A 456 -11.44 -6.94 -7.68
N PHE A 457 -12.27 -6.38 -8.57
CA PHE A 457 -12.78 -7.11 -9.73
C PHE A 457 -11.66 -7.49 -10.70
N ASP A 458 -10.77 -6.56 -11.07
CA ASP A 458 -9.68 -6.85 -12.02
C ASP A 458 -8.77 -7.98 -11.49
N ARG A 459 -8.51 -8.03 -10.17
CA ARG A 459 -7.85 -9.17 -9.52
C ARG A 459 -8.64 -10.47 -9.65
N GLU A 460 -9.88 -10.50 -9.18
CA GLU A 460 -10.74 -11.71 -9.15
C GLU A 460 -11.02 -12.26 -10.56
N ASN A 461 -11.16 -11.40 -11.56
CA ASN A 461 -11.33 -11.74 -12.98
C ASN A 461 -10.01 -12.24 -13.60
N SER A 462 -8.84 -11.68 -13.22
CA SER A 462 -7.52 -12.21 -13.65
C SER A 462 -7.22 -13.62 -13.13
N GLU A 463 -7.87 -13.99 -12.03
CA GLU A 463 -7.79 -15.30 -11.38
C GLU A 463 -8.90 -16.27 -11.86
N GLY A 464 -9.77 -15.85 -12.77
CA GLY A 464 -10.89 -16.67 -13.27
C GLY A 464 -11.98 -16.97 -12.23
N CYS A 465 -12.09 -16.15 -11.18
CA CYS A 465 -13.03 -16.37 -10.07
C CYS A 465 -14.39 -15.67 -10.25
N VAL A 466 -14.42 -14.57 -11.02
CA VAL A 466 -15.59 -13.69 -11.17
C VAL A 466 -15.71 -13.20 -12.61
N ASP A 467 -16.89 -13.42 -13.20
CA ASP A 467 -17.23 -12.92 -14.53
C ASP A 467 -17.75 -11.47 -14.50
N ALA A 468 -17.51 -10.73 -15.58
CA ALA A 468 -17.93 -9.33 -15.73
C ALA A 468 -19.45 -9.11 -15.61
N LEU A 469 -20.27 -10.03 -16.11
CA LEU A 469 -21.74 -9.88 -16.11
C LEU A 469 -22.36 -10.07 -14.71
N PRO A 470 -22.07 -11.16 -13.95
CA PRO A 470 -22.44 -11.27 -12.53
C PRO A 470 -21.99 -10.07 -11.69
N PHE A 471 -20.79 -9.54 -11.94
CA PHE A 471 -20.26 -8.38 -11.22
C PHE A 471 -21.08 -7.10 -11.47
N VAL A 472 -21.39 -6.77 -12.73
CA VAL A 472 -22.22 -5.59 -13.05
C VAL A 472 -23.65 -5.74 -12.50
N LEU A 473 -24.27 -6.91 -12.68
CA LEU A 473 -25.65 -7.15 -12.27
C LEU A 473 -25.83 -7.20 -10.74
N SER A 474 -24.96 -7.91 -10.02
CA SER A 474 -25.04 -8.00 -8.54
C SER A 474 -24.97 -6.64 -7.87
N ARG A 475 -24.14 -5.73 -8.40
CA ARG A 475 -24.00 -4.36 -7.88
C ARG A 475 -25.28 -3.54 -8.05
N ARG A 476 -26.00 -3.71 -9.18
CA ARG A 476 -27.30 -3.07 -9.41
C ARG A 476 -28.40 -3.65 -8.53
N ILE A 477 -28.46 -4.97 -8.37
CA ILE A 477 -29.45 -5.63 -7.50
C ILE A 477 -29.25 -5.24 -6.03
N ALA A 478 -28.00 -5.27 -5.54
CA ALA A 478 -27.68 -4.97 -4.14
C ALA A 478 -28.01 -3.52 -3.72
N ARG A 479 -27.88 -2.55 -4.64
CA ARG A 479 -28.13 -1.13 -4.37
C ARG A 479 -29.52 -0.64 -4.78
N MET A 480 -30.32 -1.51 -5.41
CA MET A 480 -31.64 -1.17 -5.93
C MET A 480 -32.53 -0.49 -4.88
N VAL A 481 -32.69 -1.12 -3.72
CA VAL A 481 -33.61 -0.64 -2.66
C VAL A 481 -33.00 0.49 -1.83
N THR A 482 -31.69 0.45 -1.57
CA THR A 482 -31.04 1.38 -0.63
C THR A 482 -30.69 2.73 -1.24
N GLU A 483 -30.32 2.77 -2.53
CA GLU A 483 -29.82 3.96 -3.20
C GLU A 483 -30.57 4.23 -4.51
N ASP A 484 -30.56 3.26 -5.45
CA ASP A 484 -31.03 3.50 -6.83
C ASP A 484 -32.52 3.87 -6.92
N VAL A 485 -33.38 3.33 -6.04
CA VAL A 485 -34.82 3.67 -5.94
C VAL A 485 -35.08 4.78 -4.93
N ALA A 486 -34.43 4.72 -3.76
CA ALA A 486 -34.70 5.63 -2.65
C ALA A 486 -34.32 7.09 -2.95
N ALA A 487 -33.17 7.32 -3.58
CA ALA A 487 -32.70 8.66 -3.92
C ALA A 487 -33.63 9.36 -4.94
N PRO A 488 -33.92 8.81 -6.14
CA PRO A 488 -34.84 9.47 -7.07
C PRO A 488 -36.27 9.54 -6.53
N PHE A 489 -36.73 8.59 -5.69
CA PHE A 489 -38.05 8.70 -5.08
C PHE A 489 -38.17 9.91 -4.15
N LEU A 490 -37.19 10.11 -3.26
CA LEU A 490 -37.15 11.27 -2.36
C LEU A 490 -37.04 12.58 -3.15
N PHE A 491 -36.17 12.64 -4.17
CA PHE A 491 -36.06 13.79 -5.05
C PHE A 491 -37.40 14.08 -5.76
N SER A 492 -38.02 13.08 -6.39
CA SER A 492 -39.30 13.24 -7.10
C SER A 492 -40.41 13.70 -6.16
N VAL A 493 -40.56 13.12 -4.96
CA VAL A 493 -41.58 13.56 -3.99
C VAL A 493 -41.38 15.03 -3.61
N ILE A 494 -40.18 15.43 -3.22
CA ILE A 494 -39.91 16.80 -2.75
C ILE A 494 -40.07 17.80 -3.91
N PHE A 495 -39.37 17.57 -5.02
CA PHE A 495 -39.36 18.51 -6.15
C PHE A 495 -40.74 18.63 -6.80
N TYR A 496 -41.45 17.52 -7.01
CA TYR A 496 -42.69 17.52 -7.79
C TYR A 496 -43.82 18.29 -7.08
N PHE A 497 -43.99 18.05 -5.78
CA PHE A 497 -45.04 18.72 -5.00
C PHE A 497 -44.68 20.17 -4.64
N MET A 498 -43.39 20.51 -4.44
CA MET A 498 -42.97 21.89 -4.23
C MET A 498 -43.07 22.75 -5.49
N ALA A 499 -42.82 22.18 -6.67
CA ALA A 499 -42.88 22.91 -7.94
C ALA A 499 -44.31 23.18 -8.45
N GLY A 500 -45.33 22.54 -7.86
CA GLY A 500 -46.73 22.72 -8.28
C GLY A 500 -47.07 22.10 -9.64
N PHE A 501 -46.43 20.98 -10.01
CA PHE A 501 -46.85 20.17 -11.17
C PHE A 501 -48.26 19.60 -10.98
N ASP A 502 -48.89 19.16 -12.08
CA ASP A 502 -50.27 18.64 -12.05
C ASP A 502 -50.41 17.48 -11.05
N ARG A 503 -51.42 17.52 -10.17
CA ARG A 503 -51.49 16.63 -8.98
C ARG A 503 -52.04 15.22 -9.25
N ASP A 504 -51.98 14.77 -10.50
CA ASP A 504 -52.50 13.47 -10.91
C ASP A 504 -51.55 12.33 -10.53
N VAL A 505 -52.09 11.27 -9.95
CA VAL A 505 -51.33 10.10 -9.48
C VAL A 505 -50.54 9.44 -10.62
N GLU A 506 -51.15 9.34 -11.81
CA GLU A 506 -50.53 8.80 -13.02
C GLU A 506 -49.35 9.67 -13.50
N LYS A 507 -49.52 11.00 -13.50
CA LYS A 507 -48.45 11.94 -13.89
C LYS A 507 -47.27 11.90 -12.91
N PHE A 508 -47.54 11.77 -11.60
CA PHE A 508 -46.48 11.63 -10.60
C PHE A 508 -45.69 10.33 -10.77
N PHE A 509 -46.35 9.17 -10.89
CA PHE A 509 -45.63 7.90 -11.06
C PHE A 509 -44.89 7.82 -12.39
N THR A 510 -45.41 8.45 -13.45
CA THR A 510 -44.72 8.59 -14.74
C THR A 510 -43.46 9.47 -14.59
N PHE A 511 -43.56 10.61 -13.91
CA PHE A 511 -42.40 11.45 -13.59
C PHE A 511 -41.34 10.67 -12.81
N PHE A 512 -41.73 9.98 -11.74
CA PHE A 512 -40.81 9.13 -10.96
C PHE A 512 -40.16 8.02 -11.80
N ALA A 513 -40.93 7.33 -12.66
CA ALA A 513 -40.38 6.28 -13.53
C ALA A 513 -39.33 6.84 -14.52
N ILE A 514 -39.56 8.03 -15.06
CA ILE A 514 -38.57 8.74 -15.91
C ILE A 514 -37.34 9.14 -15.08
N THR A 515 -37.51 9.65 -13.86
CA THR A 515 -36.40 9.98 -12.95
C THR A 515 -35.55 8.74 -12.63
N LEU A 516 -36.20 7.61 -12.31
CA LEU A 516 -35.55 6.34 -12.01
C LEU A 516 -34.76 5.79 -13.22
N LEU A 517 -35.32 5.86 -14.43
CA LEU A 517 -34.61 5.48 -15.64
C LEU A 517 -33.40 6.40 -15.92
N ASN A 518 -33.53 7.71 -15.71
CA ASN A 518 -32.42 8.65 -15.86
C ASN A 518 -31.26 8.33 -14.87
N GLN A 519 -31.59 8.02 -13.61
CA GLN A 519 -30.64 7.56 -12.59
C GLN A 519 -29.90 6.29 -13.05
N TYR A 520 -30.62 5.29 -13.56
CA TYR A 520 -30.02 4.05 -14.07
C TYR A 520 -29.13 4.27 -15.30
N ILE A 521 -29.52 5.14 -16.23
CA ILE A 521 -28.69 5.48 -17.40
C ILE A 521 -27.39 6.16 -16.95
N ALA A 522 -27.45 7.12 -16.04
CA ALA A 522 -26.27 7.79 -15.49
C ALA A 522 -25.31 6.82 -14.78
N VAL A 523 -25.84 5.92 -13.94
CA VAL A 523 -25.06 4.90 -13.22
C VAL A 523 -24.41 3.88 -14.15
N THR A 524 -25.13 3.42 -15.19
CA THR A 524 -24.58 2.47 -16.17
C THR A 524 -23.57 3.14 -17.12
N CYS A 525 -23.77 4.41 -17.43
CA CYS A 525 -22.80 5.24 -18.14
C CYS A 525 -21.51 5.44 -17.31
N ALA A 526 -21.62 5.73 -16.01
CA ALA A 526 -20.48 5.77 -15.08
C ALA A 526 -19.64 4.48 -15.13
N MET A 527 -20.32 3.33 -15.10
CA MET A 527 -19.69 2.02 -15.21
C MET A 527 -18.93 1.85 -16.54
N THR A 528 -19.47 2.33 -17.67
CA THR A 528 -18.75 2.33 -18.96
C THR A 528 -17.51 3.23 -18.94
N CYS A 529 -17.59 4.42 -18.33
CA CYS A 529 -16.45 5.33 -18.21
C CYS A 529 -15.29 4.68 -17.42
N VAL A 530 -15.59 4.04 -16.28
CA VAL A 530 -14.58 3.33 -15.45
C VAL A 530 -14.10 2.02 -16.09
N ALA A 531 -14.93 1.37 -16.93
CA ALA A 531 -14.48 0.24 -17.74
C ALA A 531 -13.46 0.65 -18.82
N THR A 532 -13.51 1.89 -19.29
CA THR A 532 -12.56 2.44 -20.27
C THR A 532 -11.28 2.96 -19.58
N VAL A 533 -11.41 3.61 -18.41
CA VAL A 533 -10.29 4.19 -17.66
C VAL A 533 -10.42 3.87 -16.18
N ARG A 534 -9.47 3.11 -15.62
CA ARG A 534 -9.51 2.61 -14.22
C ARG A 534 -9.19 3.65 -13.15
N HIS A 535 -8.95 4.92 -13.49
CA HIS A 535 -8.60 5.97 -12.53
C HIS A 535 -9.58 7.16 -12.64
N PHE A 536 -9.91 7.73 -11.48
CA PHE A 536 -11.00 8.70 -11.32
C PHE A 536 -10.88 9.91 -12.26
N ALA A 537 -9.69 10.52 -12.37
CA ALA A 537 -9.52 11.74 -13.17
C ALA A 537 -9.88 11.53 -14.66
N GLY A 538 -9.32 10.51 -15.32
CA GLY A 538 -9.62 10.21 -16.71
C GLY A 538 -11.05 9.71 -16.93
N ALA A 539 -11.58 8.86 -16.04
CA ALA A 539 -12.98 8.43 -16.10
C ALA A 539 -13.96 9.60 -15.94
N SER A 540 -13.66 10.54 -15.05
CA SER A 540 -14.42 11.76 -14.81
C SER A 540 -14.37 12.71 -16.00
N VAL A 541 -13.23 12.87 -16.68
CA VAL A 541 -13.13 13.66 -17.93
C VAL A 541 -14.05 13.09 -19.02
N ILE A 542 -14.05 11.76 -19.19
CA ILE A 542 -14.97 11.10 -20.15
C ILE A 542 -16.43 11.33 -19.74
N ALA A 543 -16.77 11.12 -18.46
CA ALA A 543 -18.13 11.30 -17.96
C ALA A 543 -18.65 12.74 -18.14
N ASN A 544 -17.82 13.75 -17.84
CA ASN A 544 -18.15 15.16 -18.04
C ASN A 544 -18.30 15.51 -19.53
N LEU A 545 -17.45 14.97 -20.42
CA LEU A 545 -17.56 15.17 -21.87
C LEU A 545 -18.87 14.56 -22.41
N VAL A 546 -19.20 13.34 -22.00
CA VAL A 546 -20.47 12.68 -22.34
C VAL A 546 -21.63 13.53 -21.83
N PHE A 547 -21.66 13.90 -20.55
CA PHE A 547 -22.75 14.71 -20.00
C PHE A 547 -22.90 16.07 -20.70
N THR A 548 -21.81 16.73 -21.07
CA THR A 548 -21.84 18.01 -21.80
C THR A 548 -22.54 17.84 -23.16
N LEU A 549 -22.20 16.79 -23.92
CA LEU A 549 -22.87 16.47 -25.19
C LEU A 549 -24.37 16.17 -24.98
N GLN A 550 -24.70 15.42 -23.92
CA GLN A 550 -26.07 15.06 -23.54
C GLN A 550 -26.92 16.28 -23.20
N SER A 551 -26.37 17.22 -22.42
CA SER A 551 -27.04 18.46 -22.04
C SER A 551 -27.24 19.41 -23.23
N MET A 552 -26.26 19.57 -24.12
CA MET A 552 -26.37 20.48 -25.27
C MET A 552 -27.44 20.08 -26.29
N ALA A 553 -27.64 18.78 -26.54
CA ALA A 553 -28.61 18.30 -27.54
C ALA A 553 -29.99 17.90 -26.96
N CYS A 554 -30.27 18.22 -25.69
CA CYS A 554 -31.53 17.88 -25.02
C CYS A 554 -32.80 18.49 -25.63
N GLY A 555 -32.67 19.56 -26.44
CA GLY A 555 -33.79 20.27 -27.08
C GLY A 555 -34.30 21.52 -26.35
N MET A 556 -33.78 21.83 -25.15
CA MET A 556 -34.15 23.05 -24.40
C MET A 556 -33.43 24.31 -24.91
N PHE A 557 -32.10 24.25 -25.08
CA PHE A 557 -31.29 25.41 -25.49
C PHE A 557 -31.46 25.80 -26.96
N ILE A 558 -31.61 24.79 -27.83
CA ILE A 558 -31.79 24.96 -29.28
C ILE A 558 -32.96 24.09 -29.67
N ASN A 559 -33.94 24.70 -30.33
CA ASN A 559 -35.11 23.99 -30.84
C ASN A 559 -34.68 22.88 -31.81
N VAL A 560 -35.22 21.69 -31.58
CA VAL A 560 -34.95 20.44 -32.28
C VAL A 560 -35.09 20.57 -33.81
N ASN A 561 -36.02 21.42 -34.26
CA ASN A 561 -36.29 21.66 -35.68
C ASN A 561 -35.38 22.73 -36.29
N SER A 562 -34.87 23.68 -35.50
CA SER A 562 -33.90 24.69 -35.97
C SER A 562 -32.47 24.16 -36.08
N LEU A 563 -32.16 23.01 -35.46
CA LEU A 563 -30.84 22.38 -35.61
C LEU A 563 -30.53 22.10 -37.09
N PRO A 564 -29.35 22.52 -37.61
CA PRO A 564 -28.92 22.20 -38.97
C PRO A 564 -28.91 20.70 -39.22
N VAL A 565 -29.28 20.28 -40.44
CA VAL A 565 -29.53 18.86 -40.78
C VAL A 565 -28.33 17.96 -40.44
N TYR A 566 -27.09 18.46 -40.62
CA TYR A 566 -25.85 17.71 -40.38
C TYR A 566 -25.51 17.48 -38.89
N VAL A 567 -26.07 18.25 -37.95
CA VAL A 567 -25.96 18.00 -36.49
C VAL A 567 -27.23 17.44 -35.87
N ARG A 568 -28.37 17.50 -36.57
CA ARG A 568 -29.70 17.10 -36.06
C ARG A 568 -29.79 15.64 -35.60
N TRP A 569 -28.89 14.76 -36.05
CA TRP A 569 -28.82 13.37 -35.62
C TRP A 569 -28.35 13.20 -34.17
N LEU A 570 -27.59 14.17 -33.62
CA LEU A 570 -27.05 14.09 -32.25
C LEU A 570 -28.14 13.89 -31.19
N LYS A 571 -29.33 14.48 -31.38
CA LYS A 571 -30.47 14.31 -30.46
C LYS A 571 -30.87 12.84 -30.22
N TRP A 572 -30.63 11.98 -31.21
CA TRP A 572 -30.96 10.56 -31.12
C TRP A 572 -29.92 9.76 -30.33
N LEU A 573 -28.68 10.26 -30.26
CA LEU A 573 -27.61 9.72 -29.41
C LEU A 573 -27.76 10.17 -27.94
N THR A 574 -28.53 11.23 -27.69
CA THR A 574 -28.67 11.79 -26.35
C THR A 574 -29.87 11.28 -25.58
N TYR A 575 -29.65 10.56 -24.47
CA TYR A 575 -30.68 10.11 -23.56
C TYR A 575 -31.42 11.28 -22.88
N THR A 576 -30.74 12.39 -22.59
CA THR A 576 -31.37 13.57 -21.95
C THR A 576 -32.46 14.20 -22.84
N PHE A 577 -32.36 14.10 -24.17
CA PHE A 577 -33.45 14.49 -25.09
C PHE A 577 -34.71 13.64 -24.88
N TYR A 578 -34.57 12.33 -24.68
CA TYR A 578 -35.70 11.44 -24.41
C TYR A 578 -36.28 11.68 -23.01
N VAL A 579 -35.43 11.83 -21.98
CA VAL A 579 -35.87 12.14 -20.61
C VAL A 579 -36.63 13.48 -20.55
N PHE A 580 -36.08 14.54 -21.14
CA PHE A 580 -36.71 15.86 -21.15
C PHE A 580 -37.99 15.91 -21.99
N SER A 581 -38.02 15.26 -23.17
CA SER A 581 -39.25 15.18 -23.97
C SER A 581 -40.34 14.32 -23.34
N ALA A 582 -39.98 13.28 -22.58
CA ALA A 582 -40.92 12.49 -21.79
C ALA A 582 -41.54 13.30 -20.64
N TYR A 583 -40.73 14.07 -19.91
CA TYR A 583 -41.22 14.98 -18.89
C TYR A 583 -42.16 16.06 -19.47
N CYS A 584 -41.78 16.68 -20.59
CA CYS A 584 -42.64 17.66 -21.26
C CYS A 584 -43.95 17.04 -21.76
N GLY A 585 -43.93 15.81 -22.28
CA GLY A 585 -45.14 15.08 -22.64
C GLY A 585 -46.05 14.85 -21.44
N ASN A 586 -45.50 14.37 -20.33
CA ASN A 586 -46.26 14.10 -19.09
C ASN A 586 -46.92 15.35 -18.47
N GLU A 587 -46.24 16.50 -18.53
CA GLU A 587 -46.73 17.76 -17.95
C GLU A 587 -47.66 18.54 -18.88
N PHE A 588 -47.30 18.67 -20.17
CA PHE A 588 -48.00 19.56 -21.11
C PHE A 588 -49.05 18.84 -21.96
N GLU A 589 -48.93 17.54 -22.25
CA GLU A 589 -49.92 16.87 -23.10
C GLU A 589 -51.28 16.73 -22.39
N GLY A 590 -52.34 17.27 -23.02
CA GLY A 590 -53.69 17.34 -22.44
C GLY A 590 -53.95 18.52 -21.50
N SER A 591 -52.94 19.33 -21.16
CA SER A 591 -53.08 20.46 -20.23
C SER A 591 -53.36 21.80 -20.93
N PHE A 592 -54.40 22.50 -20.46
CA PHE A 592 -54.66 23.92 -20.76
C PHE A 592 -54.15 24.81 -19.61
N TYR A 593 -53.68 26.00 -19.97
CA TYR A 593 -53.02 26.96 -19.09
C TYR A 593 -53.77 28.32 -19.11
N ASP A 594 -53.58 29.12 -18.08
CA ASP A 594 -54.43 30.28 -17.77
C ASP A 594 -54.25 31.40 -18.81
N CYS A 595 -55.17 31.48 -19.76
CA CYS A 595 -55.15 32.48 -20.82
C CYS A 595 -55.95 33.73 -20.43
N PRO A 596 -55.38 34.95 -20.53
CA PRO A 596 -56.08 36.19 -20.19
C PRO A 596 -57.11 36.64 -21.25
N PHE A 597 -57.32 35.88 -22.33
CA PHE A 597 -58.17 36.26 -23.47
C PHE A 597 -59.46 35.45 -23.63
N GLY A 598 -59.59 34.30 -22.95
CA GLY A 598 -60.74 33.40 -23.05
C GLY A 598 -60.36 31.92 -22.90
N ASP A 599 -61.30 31.04 -23.27
CA ASP A 599 -61.13 29.58 -23.23
C ASP A 599 -60.25 29.05 -24.38
N GLU A 600 -59.96 27.74 -24.37
CA GLU A 600 -59.10 27.04 -25.34
C GLU A 600 -59.48 27.28 -26.83
N SER A 601 -60.76 27.59 -27.10
CA SER A 601 -61.24 27.92 -28.45
C SER A 601 -60.79 29.27 -29.01
N ASP A 602 -60.28 30.19 -28.18
CA ASP A 602 -59.81 31.50 -28.68
C ASP A 602 -58.44 31.35 -29.40
N PRO A 603 -58.30 31.80 -30.66
CA PRO A 603 -57.04 31.69 -31.40
C PRO A 603 -55.85 32.40 -30.75
N ARG A 604 -56.09 33.41 -29.87
CA ARG A 604 -55.07 34.10 -29.07
C ARG A 604 -54.55 33.23 -27.92
N CYS A 605 -55.38 32.31 -27.41
CA CYS A 605 -55.03 31.38 -26.34
C CYS A 605 -54.23 30.17 -26.82
N LYS A 606 -53.99 30.01 -28.12
CA LYS A 606 -53.23 28.89 -28.69
C LYS A 606 -51.86 28.67 -28.04
N GLN A 607 -51.17 29.74 -27.62
CA GLN A 607 -49.87 29.66 -26.94
C GLN A 607 -49.92 29.03 -25.53
N TYR A 608 -51.11 28.98 -24.92
CA TYR A 608 -51.40 28.41 -23.60
C TYR A 608 -51.89 26.95 -23.70
N THR A 609 -52.00 26.39 -24.91
CA THR A 609 -52.26 24.96 -25.08
C THR A 609 -50.96 24.18 -24.98
N GLY A 610 -50.92 23.11 -24.17
CA GLY A 610 -49.73 22.29 -24.08
C GLY A 610 -49.36 21.58 -25.40
N SER A 611 -50.33 21.39 -26.30
CA SER A 611 -50.07 20.91 -27.66
C SER A 611 -49.24 21.89 -28.51
N TYR A 612 -49.40 23.20 -28.31
CA TYR A 612 -48.54 24.21 -28.91
C TYR A 612 -47.15 24.23 -28.26
N VAL A 613 -47.07 24.07 -26.94
CA VAL A 613 -45.78 23.96 -26.22
C VAL A 613 -44.93 22.81 -26.76
N MET A 614 -45.50 21.61 -26.90
CA MET A 614 -44.82 20.45 -27.46
C MET A 614 -44.37 20.67 -28.92
N ALA A 615 -45.25 21.25 -29.75
CA ALA A 615 -44.92 21.60 -31.13
C ALA A 615 -43.82 22.68 -31.23
N SER A 616 -43.82 23.65 -30.31
CA SER A 616 -42.82 24.72 -30.21
C SER A 616 -41.44 24.18 -29.87
N LEU A 617 -41.34 23.19 -28.97
CA LEU A 617 -40.07 22.51 -28.65
C LEU A 617 -39.63 21.51 -29.75
N GLY A 618 -40.53 21.18 -30.69
CA GLY A 618 -40.29 20.22 -31.77
C GLY A 618 -40.46 18.76 -31.34
N PHE A 619 -41.23 18.50 -30.28
CA PHE A 619 -41.55 17.16 -29.81
C PHE A 619 -42.84 16.62 -30.46
N PRO A 620 -42.92 15.31 -30.78
CA PRO A 620 -44.13 14.69 -31.31
C PRO A 620 -45.29 14.66 -30.30
N LYS A 621 -46.50 14.37 -30.79
CA LYS A 621 -47.69 14.05 -29.96
C LYS A 621 -47.67 12.59 -29.49
N ALA A 622 -48.37 12.30 -28.39
CA ALA A 622 -48.44 11.01 -27.70
C ALA A 622 -47.04 10.43 -27.42
N TRP A 623 -46.17 11.28 -26.84
CA TRP A 623 -44.71 11.06 -26.82
C TRP A 623 -44.14 10.82 -25.42
N VAL A 624 -44.81 9.98 -24.63
CA VAL A 624 -44.35 9.56 -23.29
C VAL A 624 -43.78 8.13 -23.31
N ALA A 625 -44.57 7.16 -23.77
CA ALA A 625 -44.17 5.74 -23.76
C ALA A 625 -42.95 5.43 -24.67
N LYS A 626 -42.84 6.10 -25.82
CA LYS A 626 -41.73 5.87 -26.78
C LYS A 626 -40.37 6.29 -26.19
N PRO A 627 -40.19 7.51 -25.65
CA PRO A 627 -38.99 7.85 -24.87
C PRO A 627 -38.65 6.90 -23.74
N ILE A 628 -39.63 6.43 -22.96
CA ILE A 628 -39.40 5.51 -21.83
C ILE A 628 -38.77 4.19 -22.32
N LEU A 629 -39.29 3.61 -23.42
CA LEU A 629 -38.71 2.41 -24.03
C LEU A 629 -37.29 2.65 -24.58
N VAL A 630 -37.02 3.83 -25.14
CA VAL A 630 -35.66 4.18 -25.61
C VAL A 630 -34.71 4.39 -24.43
N CYS A 631 -35.17 4.98 -23.32
CA CYS A 631 -34.39 5.10 -22.09
C CYS A 631 -34.01 3.72 -21.52
N LEU A 632 -34.95 2.77 -21.51
CA LEU A 632 -34.66 1.37 -21.15
C LEU A 632 -33.62 0.74 -22.07
N ALA A 633 -33.69 0.99 -23.38
CA ALA A 633 -32.68 0.53 -24.34
C ALA A 633 -31.28 1.14 -24.07
N PHE A 634 -31.20 2.42 -23.64
CA PHE A 634 -29.93 3.02 -23.22
C PHE A 634 -29.33 2.36 -21.98
N VAL A 635 -30.13 1.98 -20.98
CA VAL A 635 -29.66 1.20 -19.81
C VAL A 635 -29.03 -0.12 -20.27
N ILE A 636 -29.73 -0.88 -21.12
CA ILE A 636 -29.23 -2.15 -21.66
C ILE A 636 -27.95 -1.93 -22.47
N PHE A 637 -27.91 -0.89 -23.31
CA PHE A 637 -26.74 -0.53 -24.11
C PHE A 637 -25.50 -0.24 -23.24
N PHE A 638 -25.61 0.60 -22.20
CA PHE A 638 -24.48 0.89 -21.32
C PHE A 638 -24.07 -0.30 -20.45
N VAL A 639 -25.01 -1.18 -20.04
CA VAL A 639 -24.66 -2.45 -19.39
C VAL A 639 -23.84 -3.33 -20.33
N VAL A 640 -24.31 -3.58 -21.56
CA VAL A 640 -23.60 -4.39 -22.56
C VAL A 640 -22.24 -3.79 -22.88
N LEU A 641 -22.16 -2.47 -23.11
CA LEU A 641 -20.91 -1.77 -23.39
C LEU A 641 -19.92 -1.83 -22.22
N SER A 642 -20.41 -1.76 -20.97
CA SER A 642 -19.55 -1.94 -19.80
C SER A 642 -19.01 -3.37 -19.67
N VAL A 643 -19.84 -4.39 -19.90
CA VAL A 643 -19.41 -5.81 -19.88
C VAL A 643 -18.41 -6.11 -20.99
N ILE A 644 -18.63 -5.60 -22.20
CA ILE A 644 -17.68 -5.68 -23.32
C ILE A 644 -16.37 -4.96 -22.95
N GLY A 645 -16.46 -3.76 -22.37
CA GLY A 645 -15.31 -2.99 -21.88
C GLY A 645 -14.49 -3.78 -20.86
N LEU A 646 -15.12 -4.37 -19.85
CA LEU A 646 -14.46 -5.22 -18.85
C LEU A 646 -13.81 -6.48 -19.44
N HIS A 647 -14.36 -7.03 -20.53
CA HIS A 647 -13.84 -8.25 -21.16
C HIS A 647 -12.68 -7.98 -22.13
N ILE A 648 -12.75 -6.88 -22.89
CA ILE A 648 -11.75 -6.49 -23.90
C ILE A 648 -10.61 -5.67 -23.27
N LEU A 649 -10.92 -4.66 -22.45
CA LEU A 649 -9.95 -3.78 -21.80
C LEU A 649 -9.43 -4.41 -20.50
N LYS A 650 -8.82 -5.59 -20.66
CA LYS A 650 -8.01 -6.20 -19.60
C LYS A 650 -6.82 -5.29 -19.35
N VAL A 651 -6.81 -4.66 -18.18
CA VAL A 651 -5.68 -3.85 -17.77
C VAL A 651 -4.57 -4.79 -17.32
N GLU A 652 -3.49 -4.82 -18.09
CA GLU A 652 -2.23 -5.39 -17.62
C GLU A 652 -1.91 -4.74 -16.27
N MET A 653 -1.66 -5.55 -15.24
CA MET A 653 -1.00 -5.07 -14.03
C MET A 653 0.40 -4.59 -14.45
N THR A 654 0.51 -3.31 -14.74
CA THR A 654 1.66 -2.77 -15.48
C THR A 654 2.94 -3.05 -14.73
N ILE A 655 3.74 -3.99 -15.25
CA ILE A 655 5.13 -4.17 -14.82
C ILE A 655 5.81 -2.83 -15.04
N ALA A 656 6.14 -2.15 -13.94
CA ALA A 656 6.51 -0.75 -13.96
C ALA A 656 7.74 -0.53 -14.84
N ARG A 657 7.54 0.05 -16.05
CA ARG A 657 8.57 0.23 -17.09
C ARG A 657 9.94 0.53 -16.48
N ALA A 658 10.94 -0.29 -16.82
CA ALA A 658 12.31 -0.10 -16.37
C ALA A 658 12.80 1.32 -16.66
N ARG A 659 13.65 1.88 -15.78
CA ARG A 659 14.28 3.19 -15.99
C ARG A 659 15.05 3.16 -17.31
N VAL A 660 15.07 4.31 -18.01
CA VAL A 660 15.96 4.54 -19.17
C VAL A 660 17.39 4.89 -18.69
N SER A 661 17.53 5.33 -17.43
CA SER A 661 18.79 5.56 -16.73
C SER A 661 18.74 4.92 -15.33
N ASP A 662 19.41 3.78 -15.14
CA ASP A 662 19.50 3.07 -13.85
C ASP A 662 20.55 3.70 -12.90
N THR A 663 20.85 4.99 -13.07
CA THR A 663 22.01 5.70 -12.50
C THR A 663 21.61 6.65 -11.35
N ASP A 664 21.55 6.14 -10.11
CA ASP A 664 21.42 6.94 -8.87
C ASP A 664 22.80 7.57 -8.49
N LEU A 665 23.36 8.37 -9.41
CA LEU A 665 24.76 8.84 -9.42
C LEU A 665 25.14 9.89 -8.35
N SER A 666 24.29 10.14 -7.35
CA SER A 666 24.39 11.32 -6.46
C SER A 666 24.60 11.04 -4.96
N ALA A 667 24.74 9.78 -4.54
CA ALA A 667 25.13 9.47 -3.16
C ALA A 667 26.62 9.80 -2.92
N GLY A 668 26.91 10.96 -2.30
CA GLY A 668 28.22 11.24 -1.69
C GLY A 668 29.18 12.18 -2.45
N LYS A 669 28.76 12.81 -3.56
CA LYS A 669 29.66 13.72 -4.33
C LYS A 669 30.11 14.98 -3.58
N GLU A 670 29.36 15.44 -2.57
CA GLU A 670 29.75 16.58 -1.74
C GLU A 670 30.00 16.12 -0.29
N LYS A 671 31.28 16.07 0.11
CA LYS A 671 31.65 15.79 1.50
C LYS A 671 31.09 16.88 2.42
N MET A 672 30.12 16.51 3.24
CA MET A 672 29.56 17.40 4.28
C MET A 672 30.70 17.87 5.20
N THR A 673 30.95 19.17 5.23
CA THR A 673 32.05 19.73 6.01
C THR A 673 31.72 19.71 7.49
N ALA A 674 32.45 18.89 8.25
CA ALA A 674 32.34 18.86 9.71
C ALA A 674 32.71 20.25 10.27
N ARG A 675 31.71 20.97 10.75
CA ARG A 675 31.91 22.20 11.53
C ARG A 675 32.41 21.82 12.92
N SER A 676 33.18 22.70 13.56
CA SER A 676 33.62 22.41 14.92
C SER A 676 32.42 22.32 15.86
N VAL A 677 32.43 21.36 16.79
CA VAL A 677 31.35 21.19 17.78
C VAL A 677 31.22 22.43 18.68
N ALA A 678 32.25 23.29 18.74
CA ALA A 678 32.19 24.56 19.45
C ALA A 678 31.35 25.65 18.75
N ASP A 679 31.21 25.60 17.42
CA ASP A 679 30.43 26.58 16.64
C ASP A 679 28.93 26.26 16.61
N VAL A 680 28.55 25.02 16.92
CA VAL A 680 27.17 24.55 16.95
C VAL A 680 26.76 24.27 18.38
N ARG A 681 25.79 25.04 18.91
CA ARG A 681 25.19 24.78 20.24
C ARG A 681 24.44 23.44 20.22
N ALA A 682 25.16 22.38 20.54
CA ALA A 682 24.65 21.02 20.75
C ALA A 682 23.54 20.99 21.82
N ILE A 683 22.58 20.07 21.64
CA ILE A 683 21.47 19.86 22.59
C ILE A 683 21.39 18.38 22.92
N ASP A 684 21.97 18.00 24.05
CA ASP A 684 21.75 16.68 24.63
C ASP A 684 20.33 16.62 25.19
N LEU A 685 19.60 15.57 24.83
CA LEU A 685 18.21 15.36 25.20
C LEU A 685 18.14 14.21 26.20
N GLU A 686 17.51 14.46 27.34
CA GLU A 686 17.37 13.50 28.42
C GLU A 686 15.88 13.28 28.77
N LEU A 687 15.52 12.01 28.94
CA LEU A 687 14.22 11.54 29.40
C LEU A 687 14.38 11.05 30.83
N ASN A 688 13.57 11.57 31.74
CA ASN A 688 13.60 11.24 33.17
C ASN A 688 12.21 10.82 33.64
N GLN A 689 12.04 9.51 33.92
CA GLN A 689 10.77 8.86 34.25
C GLN A 689 9.65 9.17 33.24
N PHE A 690 10.02 9.30 31.96
CA PHE A 690 9.10 9.73 30.92
C PHE A 690 8.11 8.61 30.60
N SER A 691 6.82 8.89 30.70
CA SER A 691 5.74 7.90 30.51
C SER A 691 4.58 8.50 29.74
N LEU A 692 3.78 7.65 29.10
CA LEU A 692 2.65 8.08 28.26
C LEU A 692 1.45 7.17 28.47
N ALA A 693 0.32 7.77 28.87
CA ALA A 693 -0.96 7.09 29.00
C ALA A 693 -2.04 7.73 28.12
N LEU A 694 -3.08 6.95 27.79
CA LEU A 694 -4.18 7.33 26.90
C LEU A 694 -5.53 7.00 27.54
N ASP A 695 -6.36 8.04 27.74
CA ASP A 695 -7.78 7.89 28.05
C ASP A 695 -8.57 7.86 26.74
N LYS A 696 -9.47 6.89 26.56
CA LYS A 696 -10.49 6.88 25.49
C LYS A 696 -11.91 6.99 26.06
N ARG A 697 -12.82 7.51 25.25
CA ARG A 697 -14.27 7.49 25.45
C ARG A 697 -14.95 6.78 24.28
N THR A 698 -16.03 6.06 24.53
CA THR A 698 -16.87 5.50 23.46
C THR A 698 -17.67 6.60 22.76
N GLN A 699 -18.32 6.29 21.62
CA GLN A 699 -19.21 7.24 20.95
C GLN A 699 -20.39 7.68 21.83
N LEU A 700 -20.83 6.82 22.77
CA LEU A 700 -21.81 7.14 23.83
C LEU A 700 -21.18 7.83 25.07
N GLY A 701 -19.96 8.36 24.96
CA GLY A 701 -19.30 9.15 26.00
C GLY A 701 -18.75 8.37 27.21
N LYS A 702 -19.03 7.05 27.35
CA LYS A 702 -18.52 6.24 28.46
C LYS A 702 -17.00 6.18 28.43
N LYS A 703 -16.34 6.46 29.57
CA LYS A 703 -14.89 6.40 29.71
C LYS A 703 -14.42 4.93 29.69
N LEU A 704 -13.50 4.61 28.79
CA LEU A 704 -12.81 3.31 28.75
C LEU A 704 -11.63 3.31 29.74
N PRO A 705 -11.13 2.13 30.17
CA PRO A 705 -9.94 2.04 31.00
C PRO A 705 -8.75 2.76 30.34
N THR A 706 -7.98 3.48 31.16
CA THR A 706 -6.78 4.20 30.72
C THR A 706 -5.74 3.19 30.25
N LYS A 707 -5.29 3.30 28.99
CA LYS A 707 -4.28 2.42 28.41
C LYS A 707 -2.91 3.08 28.52
N THR A 708 -2.00 2.48 29.29
CA THR A 708 -0.58 2.85 29.27
C THR A 708 0.03 2.48 27.92
N ILE A 709 0.80 3.40 27.34
CA ILE A 709 1.52 3.23 26.07
C ILE A 709 3.01 3.06 26.34
N LEU A 710 3.56 3.86 27.27
CA LEU A 710 4.94 3.81 27.75
C LEU A 710 4.93 3.84 29.28
N ASN A 711 5.61 2.87 29.88
CA ASN A 711 6.01 2.91 31.29
C ASN A 711 7.12 3.96 31.47
N PRO A 712 7.48 4.35 32.71
CA PRO A 712 8.54 5.33 32.93
C PRO A 712 9.87 4.88 32.34
N VAL A 713 10.38 5.62 31.34
CA VAL A 713 11.70 5.39 30.72
C VAL A 713 12.69 6.46 31.15
N ASN A 714 13.96 6.05 31.31
CA ASN A 714 15.10 6.92 31.51
C ASN A 714 16.07 6.72 30.33
N ALA A 715 16.41 7.78 29.60
CA ALA A 715 17.30 7.68 28.44
C ALA A 715 18.03 9.00 28.13
N THR A 716 19.27 8.91 27.70
CA THR A 716 20.09 10.05 27.26
C THR A 716 20.41 9.94 25.77
N PHE A 717 20.18 11.01 25.01
CA PHE A 717 20.46 11.09 23.59
C PHE A 717 21.43 12.26 23.33
N SER A 718 22.63 11.93 22.90
CA SER A 718 23.73 12.89 22.77
C SER A 718 23.79 13.50 21.38
N ALA A 719 24.21 14.76 21.29
CA ALA A 719 24.53 15.40 20.01
C ALA A 719 25.77 14.74 19.35
N GLY A 720 25.87 14.83 18.02
CA GLY A 720 27.05 14.34 17.29
C GLY A 720 27.04 12.85 16.97
N VAL A 721 26.10 12.07 17.51
CA VAL A 721 25.97 10.63 17.31
C VAL A 721 24.57 10.25 16.80
N LEU A 722 24.47 9.09 16.15
CA LEU A 722 23.18 8.48 15.80
C LEU A 722 22.57 7.81 17.02
N ASN A 723 21.53 8.42 17.59
CA ASN A 723 20.78 7.82 18.70
C ASN A 723 19.62 6.99 18.15
N VAL A 724 19.47 5.76 18.64
CA VAL A 724 18.51 4.78 18.08
C VAL A 724 17.52 4.31 19.13
N ILE A 725 16.24 4.30 18.77
CA ILE A 725 15.16 3.70 19.56
C ILE A 725 14.75 2.39 18.88
N MET A 726 14.99 1.27 19.56
CA MET A 726 14.73 -0.08 19.08
C MET A 726 13.61 -0.75 19.87
N GLY A 727 12.86 -1.62 19.20
CA GLY A 727 11.81 -2.43 19.82
C GLY A 727 10.76 -2.95 18.83
N PRO A 728 10.04 -4.03 19.17
CA PRO A 728 9.01 -4.60 18.31
C PRO A 728 7.83 -3.64 18.08
N SER A 729 6.96 -3.99 17.15
CA SER A 729 5.72 -3.24 16.91
C SER A 729 4.85 -3.21 18.17
N GLY A 730 4.32 -2.03 18.50
CA GLY A 730 3.55 -1.82 19.73
C GLY A 730 4.36 -1.64 21.02
N SER A 731 5.69 -1.47 20.98
CA SER A 731 6.50 -1.03 22.14
C SER A 731 6.44 0.48 22.43
N GLY A 732 5.70 1.27 21.63
CA GLY A 732 5.51 2.70 21.86
C GLY A 732 6.50 3.65 21.17
N LYS A 733 7.47 3.13 20.40
CA LYS A 733 8.49 3.91 19.63
C LYS A 733 7.97 5.22 19.01
N THR A 734 7.09 5.11 18.03
CA THR A 734 6.44 6.23 17.33
C THR A 734 5.63 7.14 18.27
N SER A 735 5.05 6.59 19.34
CA SER A 735 4.33 7.40 20.35
C SER A 735 5.28 8.22 21.22
N LEU A 736 6.47 7.67 21.54
CA LEU A 736 7.53 8.40 22.24
C LEU A 736 8.03 9.57 21.39
N LEU A 737 8.41 9.32 20.12
CA LEU A 737 8.83 10.38 19.19
C LEU A 737 7.74 11.45 19.01
N ASN A 738 6.47 11.06 18.78
CA ASN A 738 5.38 12.01 18.63
C ASN A 738 5.10 12.82 19.92
N SER A 739 5.36 12.25 21.10
CA SER A 739 5.25 12.98 22.37
C SER A 739 6.38 13.99 22.54
N MET A 740 7.62 13.59 22.23
CA MET A 740 8.81 14.48 22.26
C MET A 740 8.69 15.63 21.25
N ALA A 741 8.02 15.39 20.12
CA ALA A 741 7.75 16.38 19.07
C ALA A 741 6.49 17.25 19.30
N LEU A 742 5.76 17.07 20.41
CA LEU A 742 4.47 17.70 20.67
C LEU A 742 3.42 17.52 19.55
N ARG A 743 3.46 16.37 18.87
CA ARG A 743 2.53 16.00 17.79
C ARG A 743 1.25 15.31 18.29
N LEU A 744 1.25 14.79 19.51
CA LEU A 744 0.07 14.18 20.12
C LEU A 744 -1.01 15.23 20.41
N ARG A 745 -2.16 15.14 19.72
CA ARG A 745 -3.30 16.05 19.90
C ARG A 745 -4.45 15.33 20.60
N ASN A 746 -5.04 16.00 21.59
CA ASN A 746 -6.28 15.55 22.22
C ASN A 746 -7.47 15.75 21.26
N SER A 747 -8.40 14.80 21.25
CA SER A 747 -9.67 14.88 20.52
C SER A 747 -10.84 14.63 21.48
N VAL A 748 -12.07 14.89 21.03
CA VAL A 748 -13.29 14.74 21.85
C VAL A 748 -13.41 13.35 22.51
N GLY A 749 -12.90 12.31 21.83
CA GLY A 749 -12.89 10.93 22.32
C GLY A 749 -11.56 10.42 22.91
N THR A 750 -10.44 11.15 22.76
CA THR A 750 -9.10 10.66 23.15
C THR A 750 -8.27 11.74 23.84
N LYS A 751 -7.77 11.46 25.05
CA LYS A 751 -6.86 12.35 25.78
C LYS A 751 -5.53 11.64 26.10
N TYR A 752 -4.43 12.23 25.64
CA TYR A 752 -3.07 11.80 25.97
C TYR A 752 -2.62 12.44 27.28
N ARG A 753 -1.85 11.68 28.07
CA ARG A 753 -1.24 12.10 29.34
C ARG A 753 0.25 11.72 29.33
N PRO A 754 1.13 12.59 28.82
CA PRO A 754 2.56 12.47 29.09
C PRO A 754 2.83 12.80 30.57
N ALA A 755 3.78 12.11 31.19
CA ALA A 755 4.28 12.35 32.53
C ALA A 755 5.80 12.11 32.59
N GLY A 756 6.45 12.53 33.67
CA GLY A 756 7.92 12.59 33.76
C GLY A 756 8.48 13.91 33.24
N LYS A 757 9.80 13.97 33.02
CA LYS A 757 10.52 15.16 32.54
C LYS A 757 11.25 14.87 31.23
N LEU A 758 11.18 15.84 30.31
CA LEU A 758 11.99 15.95 29.11
C LEU A 758 12.91 17.15 29.31
N THR A 759 14.23 16.97 29.24
CA THR A 759 15.23 18.02 29.48
C THR A 759 16.16 18.17 28.28
N PHE A 760 16.45 19.42 27.91
CA PHE A 760 17.45 19.82 26.92
C PHE A 760 18.61 20.46 27.68
N ASN A 761 19.80 19.85 27.64
CA ASN A 761 20.98 20.27 28.43
C ASN A 761 20.62 20.49 29.92
N GLY A 762 19.85 19.58 30.52
CA GLY A 762 19.40 19.63 31.93
C GLY A 762 18.21 20.57 32.24
N ALA A 763 17.75 21.39 31.28
CA ALA A 763 16.63 22.32 31.49
C ALA A 763 15.34 21.83 30.79
N VAL A 764 14.18 21.98 31.44
CA VAL A 764 12.89 21.63 30.80
C VAL A 764 12.54 22.71 29.76
N PRO A 765 12.43 22.36 28.47
CA PRO A 765 12.13 23.33 27.41
C PRO A 765 10.63 23.67 27.38
N SER A 766 10.29 24.87 26.93
CA SER A 766 8.89 25.22 26.64
C SER A 766 8.45 24.70 25.27
N ASP A 767 7.15 24.55 25.05
CA ASP A 767 6.56 24.14 23.77
C ASP A 767 7.05 24.98 22.57
N SER A 768 7.28 26.27 22.78
CA SER A 768 7.80 27.16 21.74
C SER A 768 9.27 26.87 21.41
N VAL A 769 10.08 26.50 22.41
CA VAL A 769 11.47 26.07 22.19
C VAL A 769 11.47 24.76 21.42
N ILE A 770 10.72 23.74 21.87
CA ILE A 770 10.61 22.44 21.20
C ILE A 770 10.23 22.61 19.72
N ARG A 771 9.18 23.39 19.41
CA ARG A 771 8.73 23.65 18.03
C ARG A 771 9.74 24.44 17.18
N SER A 772 10.68 25.16 17.79
CA SER A 772 11.71 25.94 17.08
C SER A 772 13.00 25.17 16.82
N VAL A 773 13.32 24.15 17.64
CA VAL A 773 14.58 23.40 17.55
C VAL A 773 14.42 21.96 17.06
N CYS A 774 13.23 21.37 17.24
CA CYS A 774 12.91 20.02 16.80
C CYS A 774 12.25 20.01 15.41
N SER A 775 12.57 19.03 14.58
CA SER A 775 11.80 18.68 13.38
C SER A 775 11.57 17.18 13.30
N TYR A 776 10.51 16.76 12.59
CA TYR A 776 10.04 15.36 12.56
C TYR A 776 9.89 14.87 11.12
N VAL A 777 10.53 13.75 10.79
CA VAL A 777 10.34 13.00 9.55
C VAL A 777 9.33 11.88 9.81
N CYS A 778 8.21 11.88 9.07
CA CYS A 778 7.17 10.84 9.18
C CYS A 778 7.68 9.47 8.69
N GLN A 779 7.02 8.38 9.09
CA GLN A 779 7.28 7.06 8.52
C GLN A 779 6.98 7.04 7.02
N ASP A 780 5.79 7.49 6.63
CA ASP A 780 5.35 7.50 5.23
C ASP A 780 5.71 8.80 4.50
N ASP A 781 6.07 8.68 3.22
CA ASP A 781 6.40 9.81 2.33
C ASP A 781 5.16 10.34 1.56
N ASP A 782 3.96 9.83 1.85
CA ASP A 782 2.66 10.18 1.21
C ASP A 782 2.31 11.68 1.26
N ALA A 783 2.97 12.45 2.13
CA ALA A 783 2.81 13.90 2.23
C ALA A 783 3.48 14.66 1.05
N LEU A 784 4.31 14.01 0.25
CA LEU A 784 4.95 14.60 -0.93
C LEU A 784 3.97 14.62 -2.12
N LEU A 785 3.84 15.76 -2.80
CA LEU A 785 2.92 15.93 -3.93
C LEU A 785 3.48 15.24 -5.20
N PRO A 786 2.81 14.19 -5.75
CA PRO A 786 3.33 13.42 -6.88
C PRO A 786 3.61 14.22 -8.15
N SER A 787 2.86 15.31 -8.36
CA SER A 787 2.90 16.14 -9.56
C SER A 787 3.95 17.24 -9.54
N LEU A 788 4.73 17.37 -8.46
CA LEU A 788 5.81 18.36 -8.35
C LEU A 788 7.17 17.70 -8.57
N THR A 789 8.13 18.50 -9.02
CA THR A 789 9.55 18.12 -8.99
C THR A 789 10.13 18.20 -7.58
N VAL A 790 11.29 17.56 -7.38
CA VAL A 790 12.06 17.63 -6.12
C VAL A 790 12.41 19.09 -5.78
N ARG A 791 12.91 19.84 -6.76
CA ARG A 791 13.29 21.25 -6.65
C ARG A 791 12.11 22.15 -6.31
N GLU A 792 10.98 21.99 -6.99
CA GLU A 792 9.75 22.74 -6.67
C GLU A 792 9.27 22.46 -5.25
N THR A 793 9.26 21.19 -4.84
CA THR A 793 8.84 20.78 -3.49
C THR A 793 9.70 21.43 -2.41
N LEU A 794 11.04 21.45 -2.59
CA LEU A 794 11.94 22.13 -1.66
C LEU A 794 11.77 23.65 -1.69
N ARG A 795 11.54 24.28 -2.85
CA ARG A 795 11.30 25.72 -2.96
C ARG A 795 9.97 26.15 -2.32
N PHE A 796 8.89 25.39 -2.49
CA PHE A 796 7.61 25.67 -1.82
C PHE A 796 7.70 25.44 -0.31
N ALA A 797 8.34 24.35 0.12
CA ALA A 797 8.61 24.11 1.54
C ALA A 797 9.47 25.22 2.16
N ALA A 798 10.51 25.69 1.46
CA ALA A 798 11.34 26.82 1.89
C ALA A 798 10.52 28.12 1.98
N GLY A 799 9.67 28.40 0.99
CA GLY A 799 8.73 29.52 0.97
C GLY A 799 7.87 29.60 2.25
N LEU A 800 7.30 28.47 2.66
CA LEU A 800 6.37 28.34 3.79
C LEU A 800 7.05 28.19 5.16
N ARG A 801 8.20 27.52 5.23
CA ARG A 801 8.88 27.18 6.50
C ARG A 801 9.97 28.17 6.92
N LEU A 802 10.67 28.79 5.97
CA LEU A 802 11.70 29.76 6.29
C LEU A 802 11.09 31.10 6.72
N PRO A 803 11.76 31.89 7.60
CA PRO A 803 11.21 33.12 8.14
C PRO A 803 10.69 34.11 7.09
N SER A 804 9.70 34.91 7.45
CA SER A 804 9.09 35.91 6.55
C SER A 804 10.03 37.06 6.17
N PHE A 805 11.08 37.31 6.94
CA PHE A 805 12.08 38.35 6.64
C PHE A 805 13.10 37.94 5.56
N MET A 806 13.15 36.66 5.18
CA MET A 806 14.07 36.15 4.17
C MET A 806 13.45 36.32 2.78
N ASN A 807 14.21 36.91 1.85
CA ASN A 807 13.75 37.17 0.49
C ASN A 807 13.55 35.87 -0.31
N LYS A 808 12.69 35.90 -1.34
CA LYS A 808 12.37 34.70 -2.16
C LYS A 808 13.62 34.05 -2.77
N GLU A 809 14.59 34.86 -3.20
CA GLU A 809 15.87 34.37 -3.74
C GLU A 809 16.74 33.69 -2.66
N GLU A 810 16.80 34.24 -1.46
CA GLU A 810 17.52 33.64 -0.33
C GLU A 810 16.87 32.32 0.10
N LYS A 811 15.53 32.26 0.13
CA LYS A 811 14.77 31.03 0.39
C LYS A 811 15.02 29.97 -0.69
N ASN A 812 15.06 30.37 -1.96
CA ASN A 812 15.39 29.49 -3.07
C ASN A 812 16.85 29.01 -2.99
N ARG A 813 17.81 29.88 -2.69
CA ARG A 813 19.22 29.50 -2.48
C ARG A 813 19.35 28.47 -1.37
N ARG A 814 18.70 28.70 -0.21
CA ARG A 814 18.65 27.73 0.89
C ARG A 814 18.03 26.39 0.48
N ALA A 815 17.05 26.40 -0.42
CA ALA A 815 16.47 25.18 -0.97
C ALA A 815 17.45 24.43 -1.89
N GLU A 816 18.19 25.11 -2.77
CA GLU A 816 19.24 24.48 -3.58
C GLU A 816 20.41 23.98 -2.73
N ASP A 817 20.86 24.74 -1.70
CA ASP A 817 21.91 24.32 -0.77
C ASP A 817 21.55 22.98 -0.10
N VAL A 818 20.29 22.83 0.34
CA VAL A 818 19.79 21.60 0.97
C VAL A 818 19.59 20.50 -0.07
N LEU A 819 19.18 20.81 -1.30
CA LEU A 819 19.07 19.86 -2.40
C LEU A 819 20.43 19.23 -2.74
N LEU A 820 21.48 20.04 -2.84
CA LEU A 820 22.86 19.57 -3.08
C LEU A 820 23.35 18.71 -1.90
N LYS A 821 23.24 19.24 -0.68
CA LYS A 821 23.64 18.56 0.57
C LYS A 821 23.01 17.18 0.75
N MET A 822 21.79 16.98 0.27
CA MET A 822 21.04 15.73 0.42
C MET A 822 21.23 14.78 -0.78
N GLY A 823 22.15 15.07 -1.71
CA GLY A 823 22.42 14.20 -2.87
C GLY A 823 21.24 14.12 -3.83
N LEU A 824 20.48 15.21 -4.00
CA LEU A 824 19.27 15.25 -4.82
C LEU A 824 19.48 15.96 -6.18
N LYS A 825 20.73 16.28 -6.54
CA LYS A 825 21.09 17.07 -7.73
C LYS A 825 20.63 16.43 -9.03
N ASP A 826 20.93 15.15 -9.23
CA ASP A 826 20.64 14.44 -10.49
C ASP A 826 19.13 14.16 -10.67
N CYS A 827 18.35 14.21 -9.58
CA CYS A 827 16.90 14.05 -9.58
C CYS A 827 16.11 15.35 -9.36
N ALA A 828 16.79 16.50 -9.34
CA ALA A 828 16.21 17.80 -8.94
C ALA A 828 14.95 18.18 -9.72
N ASP A 829 14.99 17.97 -11.03
CA ASP A 829 13.91 18.33 -11.97
C ASP A 829 13.03 17.11 -12.35
N ASN A 830 13.24 15.97 -11.70
CA ASN A 830 12.36 14.80 -11.84
C ASN A 830 11.12 14.98 -10.96
N LEU A 831 9.96 14.53 -11.47
CA LEU A 831 8.73 14.45 -10.68
C LEU A 831 8.89 13.47 -9.51
N ILE A 832 8.37 13.83 -8.34
CA ILE A 832 8.34 12.93 -7.18
C ILE A 832 7.54 11.67 -7.51
N GLY A 833 6.40 11.82 -8.18
CA GLY A 833 5.55 10.71 -8.59
C GLY A 833 4.84 10.00 -7.42
N GLY A 834 3.95 9.10 -7.78
CA GLY A 834 3.11 8.30 -6.88
C GLY A 834 2.71 6.99 -7.56
N GLU A 835 1.61 6.38 -7.14
CA GLU A 835 1.16 5.09 -7.70
C GLU A 835 0.81 5.18 -9.19
N LEU A 836 0.17 6.28 -9.61
CA LEU A 836 -0.30 6.50 -10.99
C LEU A 836 0.78 7.09 -11.93
N VAL A 837 1.79 7.77 -11.38
CA VAL A 837 2.82 8.48 -12.15
C VAL A 837 4.17 8.11 -11.56
N LYS A 838 4.94 7.27 -12.27
CA LYS A 838 6.28 6.86 -11.84
C LYS A 838 7.21 8.07 -11.80
N GLY A 839 7.83 8.31 -10.64
CA GLY A 839 8.76 9.41 -10.41
C GLY A 839 10.10 8.93 -9.83
N ILE A 840 10.65 9.68 -8.88
CA ILE A 840 11.88 9.34 -8.16
C ILE A 840 11.73 8.05 -7.31
N SER A 841 12.86 7.41 -7.01
CA SER A 841 12.96 6.19 -6.20
C SER A 841 12.50 6.42 -4.76
N GLY A 842 12.14 5.35 -4.04
CA GLY A 842 11.78 5.46 -2.62
C GLY A 842 12.88 6.13 -1.79
N GLY A 843 14.15 5.82 -2.08
CA GLY A 843 15.30 6.46 -1.43
C GLY A 843 15.40 7.95 -1.72
N GLU A 844 15.25 8.34 -2.98
CA GLU A 844 15.20 9.74 -3.38
C GLU A 844 14.04 10.45 -2.65
N LYS A 845 12.81 9.89 -2.64
CA LYS A 845 11.67 10.43 -1.87
C LYS A 845 12.01 10.61 -0.40
N ARG A 846 12.63 9.62 0.22
CA ARG A 846 13.02 9.66 1.62
C ARG A 846 14.03 10.77 1.91
N ARG A 847 15.02 10.94 1.02
CA ARG A 847 15.97 12.07 1.06
C ARG A 847 15.22 13.41 0.88
N VAL A 848 14.19 13.51 0.03
CA VAL A 848 13.32 14.72 -0.05
C VAL A 848 12.55 14.97 1.26
N SER A 849 11.93 13.94 1.84
CA SER A 849 11.21 14.05 3.12
C SER A 849 12.10 14.56 4.26
N ILE A 850 13.34 14.07 4.34
CA ILE A 850 14.33 14.56 5.30
C ILE A 850 14.77 16.00 4.93
N ALA A 851 15.04 16.27 3.65
CA ALA A 851 15.46 17.59 3.15
C ALA A 851 14.46 18.69 3.51
N VAL A 852 13.14 18.43 3.36
CA VAL A 852 12.06 19.34 3.75
C VAL A 852 12.10 19.72 5.25
N GLN A 853 12.60 18.83 6.11
CA GLN A 853 12.81 19.11 7.54
C GLN A 853 14.15 19.81 7.81
N VAL A 854 15.20 19.52 7.03
CA VAL A 854 16.54 20.14 7.17
C VAL A 854 16.56 21.61 6.73
N LEU A 855 15.63 22.05 5.87
CA LEU A 855 15.49 23.45 5.44
C LEU A 855 15.60 24.47 6.59
N THR A 856 14.90 24.20 7.70
CA THR A 856 14.82 25.08 8.90
C THR A 856 16.04 25.02 9.83
N ASP A 857 17.10 24.29 9.47
CA ASP A 857 18.29 24.01 10.32
C ASP A 857 17.96 23.53 11.75
N PRO A 858 17.15 22.46 11.91
CA PRO A 858 16.81 21.94 13.23
C PRO A 858 18.06 21.49 13.99
N ARG A 859 18.04 21.65 15.32
CA ARG A 859 19.09 21.14 16.22
C ARG A 859 18.82 19.71 16.65
N ILE A 860 17.54 19.35 16.80
CA ILE A 860 17.08 17.99 17.08
C ILE A 860 16.28 17.51 15.86
N LEU A 861 16.67 16.38 15.30
CA LEU A 861 15.96 15.75 14.18
C LEU A 861 15.43 14.39 14.63
N LEU A 862 14.11 14.26 14.67
CA LEU A 862 13.39 13.05 15.04
C LEU A 862 12.96 12.33 13.75
N LEU A 863 13.41 11.09 13.55
CA LEU A 863 13.09 10.31 12.35
C LEU A 863 12.34 9.04 12.71
N ASP A 864 11.14 8.88 12.17
CA ASP A 864 10.35 7.68 12.38
C ASP A 864 10.64 6.67 11.26
N GLU A 865 11.38 5.60 11.59
CA GLU A 865 11.79 4.52 10.67
C GLU A 865 12.37 5.02 9.32
N PRO A 866 13.50 5.76 9.33
CA PRO A 866 14.04 6.41 8.12
C PRO A 866 14.42 5.43 7.01
N THR A 867 14.73 4.17 7.33
CA THR A 867 15.16 3.12 6.38
C THR A 867 14.03 2.16 5.95
N SER A 868 12.79 2.36 6.41
CA SER A 868 11.69 1.42 6.13
C SER A 868 11.29 1.41 4.65
N GLY A 869 11.04 0.21 4.10
CA GLY A 869 10.62 0.02 2.70
C GLY A 869 11.69 0.30 1.64
N LEU A 870 12.96 0.45 2.04
CA LEU A 870 14.09 0.74 1.15
C LEU A 870 15.02 -0.45 1.01
N ASP A 871 15.70 -0.53 -0.13
CA ASP A 871 16.74 -1.54 -0.32
C ASP A 871 18.00 -1.25 0.48
N ALA A 872 18.78 -2.31 0.69
CA ALA A 872 19.95 -2.34 1.55
C ALA A 872 21.01 -1.27 1.19
N PHE A 873 21.20 -0.96 -0.10
CA PHE A 873 22.14 0.08 -0.56
C PHE A 873 21.59 1.48 -0.36
N THR A 874 20.32 1.67 -0.71
CA THR A 874 19.59 2.92 -0.55
C THR A 874 19.46 3.31 0.93
N ALA A 875 19.21 2.35 1.80
CA ALA A 875 19.19 2.53 3.25
C ALA A 875 20.55 3.01 3.76
N ASN A 876 21.66 2.38 3.34
CA ASN A 876 23.01 2.79 3.71
C ASN A 876 23.32 4.22 3.22
N SER A 877 22.96 4.58 1.98
CA SER A 877 23.10 5.95 1.48
C SER A 877 22.35 6.99 2.35
N ILE A 878 21.20 6.64 2.90
CA ILE A 878 20.48 7.53 3.83
C ILE A 878 21.18 7.60 5.18
N MET A 879 21.68 6.47 5.70
CA MET A 879 22.41 6.44 6.97
C MET A 879 23.72 7.25 6.89
N GLU A 880 24.44 7.21 5.77
CA GLU A 880 25.60 8.07 5.50
C GLU A 880 25.23 9.58 5.56
N VAL A 881 24.09 9.97 4.98
CA VAL A 881 23.57 11.35 5.06
C VAL A 881 23.16 11.72 6.49
N LEU A 882 22.54 10.80 7.24
CA LEU A 882 22.17 11.02 8.64
C LEU A 882 23.41 11.15 9.54
N GLN A 883 24.42 10.29 9.35
CA GLN A 883 25.70 10.38 10.06
C GLN A 883 26.40 11.71 9.75
N GLY A 884 26.37 12.17 8.48
CA GLY A 884 26.84 13.50 8.12
C GLY A 884 26.07 14.62 8.85
N LEU A 885 24.75 14.54 8.93
CA LEU A 885 23.92 15.51 9.66
C LEU A 885 24.17 15.50 11.17
N ALA A 886 24.50 14.34 11.75
CA ALA A 886 24.92 14.18 13.13
C ALA A 886 26.31 14.79 13.37
N ASN A 887 27.29 14.49 12.52
CA ASN A 887 28.67 15.02 12.57
C ASN A 887 28.74 16.56 12.54
N GLU A 888 27.71 17.23 12.00
CA GLU A 888 27.53 18.69 12.09
C GLU A 888 27.08 19.20 13.48
N GLY A 889 27.01 18.34 14.51
CA GLY A 889 26.62 18.70 15.88
C GLY A 889 25.11 18.72 16.13
N ARG A 890 24.31 18.01 15.33
CA ARG A 890 22.87 17.80 15.60
C ARG A 890 22.63 16.57 16.46
N THR A 891 21.48 16.57 17.13
CA THR A 891 20.99 15.42 17.89
C THR A 891 19.97 14.69 17.05
N LEU A 892 20.40 13.59 16.43
CA LEU A 892 19.51 12.72 15.65
C LEU A 892 18.99 11.61 16.55
N ILE A 893 17.67 11.44 16.56
CA ILE A 893 17.00 10.34 17.23
C ILE A 893 16.11 9.65 16.20
N LEU A 894 16.45 8.41 15.88
CA LEU A 894 15.76 7.61 14.88
C LEU A 894 15.18 6.34 15.50
N THR A 895 13.95 5.99 15.13
CA THR A 895 13.41 4.65 15.41
C THR A 895 13.88 3.69 14.32
N ILE A 896 14.34 2.49 14.70
CA ILE A 896 14.63 1.41 13.74
C ILE A 896 13.91 0.15 14.20
N HIS A 897 13.20 -0.49 13.26
CA HIS A 897 12.61 -1.83 13.44
C HIS A 897 13.51 -2.94 12.89
N GLN A 898 14.25 -2.68 11.81
CA GLN A 898 15.23 -3.59 11.22
C GLN A 898 16.49 -2.79 10.86
N ALA A 899 17.60 -3.06 11.55
CA ALA A 899 18.91 -2.48 11.24
C ALA A 899 19.73 -3.51 10.46
N ARG A 900 20.56 -3.05 9.53
CA ARG A 900 21.58 -3.89 8.89
C ARG A 900 22.74 -4.21 9.86
N SER A 901 23.52 -5.25 9.54
CA SER A 901 24.62 -5.74 10.39
C SER A 901 25.78 -4.75 10.51
N ASP A 902 26.00 -3.94 9.48
CA ASP A 902 27.00 -2.86 9.41
C ASP A 902 26.61 -1.64 10.26
N LEU A 903 25.37 -1.16 10.11
CA LEU A 903 24.82 0.02 10.79
C LEU A 903 24.90 -0.08 12.32
N PHE A 904 24.79 -1.28 12.89
CA PHE A 904 24.89 -1.48 14.34
C PHE A 904 26.20 -0.93 14.94
N ARG A 905 27.29 -0.87 14.16
CA ARG A 905 28.60 -0.34 14.61
C ARG A 905 28.62 1.19 14.72
N GLU A 906 27.70 1.87 14.04
CA GLU A 906 27.57 3.34 14.02
C GLU A 906 26.63 3.85 15.13
N PHE A 907 25.91 2.96 15.80
CA PHE A 907 24.94 3.35 16.83
C PHE A 907 25.64 3.94 18.07
N GLY A 908 25.26 5.18 18.39
CA GLY A 908 25.66 5.90 19.60
C GLY A 908 24.92 5.36 20.81
N ASN A 909 23.92 6.09 21.30
CA ASN A 909 23.07 5.61 22.39
C ASN A 909 21.86 4.85 21.83
N VAL A 910 21.60 3.67 22.38
CA VAL A 910 20.47 2.79 22.03
C VAL A 910 19.49 2.75 23.20
N LEU A 911 18.21 3.00 22.94
CA LEU A 911 17.09 2.76 23.86
C LEU A 911 16.29 1.56 23.38
N LEU A 912 16.28 0.48 24.17
CA LEU A 912 15.60 -0.78 23.83
C LEU A 912 14.29 -0.90 24.62
N LEU A 913 13.16 -0.93 23.90
CA LEU A 913 11.79 -0.94 24.43
C LEU A 913 11.07 -2.25 24.11
N ALA A 914 10.71 -3.01 25.15
CA ALA A 914 9.86 -4.19 25.04
C ALA A 914 8.39 -3.83 24.74
N ARG A 915 7.63 -4.83 24.28
CA ARG A 915 6.18 -4.71 24.03
C ARG A 915 5.45 -4.23 25.29
N GLY A 916 4.56 -3.23 25.14
CA GLY A 916 3.92 -2.55 26.28
C GLY A 916 4.70 -1.34 26.82
N GLY A 917 5.84 -0.99 26.21
CA GLY A 917 6.57 0.24 26.51
C GLY A 917 7.38 0.19 27.80
N SER A 918 7.84 -1.00 28.18
CA SER A 918 8.84 -1.19 29.24
C SER A 918 10.25 -1.07 28.67
N GLN A 919 11.14 -0.39 29.39
CA GLN A 919 12.55 -0.31 29.08
C GLN A 919 13.28 -1.62 29.44
N VAL A 920 14.19 -2.05 28.57
CA VAL A 920 15.06 -3.23 28.77
C VAL A 920 16.55 -2.86 28.80
N TYR A 921 16.93 -1.80 28.08
CA TYR A 921 18.30 -1.29 28.03
C TYR A 921 18.28 0.20 27.64
N SER A 922 19.19 0.99 28.20
CA SER A 922 19.59 2.30 27.66
C SER A 922 21.06 2.56 27.93
N GLY A 923 21.83 2.82 26.88
CA GLY A 923 23.26 3.08 26.96
C GLY A 923 23.93 3.04 25.59
N PRO A 924 25.28 3.05 25.52
CA PRO A 924 26.00 2.93 24.27
C PRO A 924 25.66 1.61 23.54
N GLY A 925 25.54 1.64 22.21
CA GLY A 925 25.20 0.45 21.40
C GLY A 925 26.25 -0.67 21.54
N LYS A 926 27.52 -0.31 21.70
CA LYS A 926 28.65 -1.23 21.87
C LYS A 926 28.52 -2.13 23.11
N ASP A 927 27.94 -1.61 24.18
CA ASP A 927 27.83 -2.31 25.46
C ASP A 927 26.58 -3.20 25.54
N MET A 928 25.61 -3.03 24.63
CA MET A 928 24.33 -3.74 24.61
C MET A 928 24.49 -5.27 24.50
N LEU A 929 25.42 -5.75 23.65
CA LEU A 929 25.72 -7.17 23.54
C LEU A 929 26.38 -7.71 24.82
N GLY A 930 27.26 -6.94 25.45
CA GLY A 930 27.87 -7.30 26.73
C GLY A 930 26.86 -7.40 27.86
N TYR A 931 25.86 -6.51 27.89
CA TYR A 931 24.74 -6.56 28.83
C TYR A 931 23.88 -7.84 28.63
N LEU A 932 23.53 -8.19 27.39
CA LEU A 932 22.76 -9.41 27.10
C LEU A 932 23.54 -10.68 27.46
N ALA A 933 24.83 -10.75 27.11
CA ALA A 933 25.69 -11.89 27.42
C ALA A 933 25.83 -12.14 28.93
N ARG A 934 26.02 -11.07 29.74
CA ARG A 934 26.07 -11.16 31.21
C ARG A 934 24.79 -11.76 31.83
N HIS A 935 23.65 -11.61 31.15
CA HIS A 935 22.36 -12.14 31.60
C HIS A 935 22.01 -13.50 30.97
N GLY A 936 22.99 -14.19 30.37
CA GLY A 936 22.85 -15.55 29.82
C GLY A 936 22.40 -15.62 28.36
N TYR A 937 22.50 -14.52 27.61
CA TYR A 937 22.06 -14.44 26.22
C TYR A 937 23.19 -14.01 25.29
N GLU A 938 23.98 -14.98 24.80
CA GLU A 938 25.04 -14.75 23.83
C GLU A 938 24.50 -14.65 22.39
N CYS A 939 25.05 -13.71 21.61
CA CYS A 939 24.69 -13.53 20.20
C CYS A 939 25.47 -14.52 19.31
N PRO A 940 24.81 -15.32 18.44
CA PRO A 940 25.50 -16.20 17.51
C PRO A 940 26.36 -15.46 16.49
N THR A 941 27.42 -16.11 15.99
CA THR A 941 28.42 -15.53 15.06
C THR A 941 27.93 -15.26 13.65
N HIS A 942 26.74 -15.75 13.26
CA HIS A 942 26.13 -15.54 11.93
C HIS A 942 24.78 -14.79 12.02
N THR A 943 24.55 -14.14 13.18
CA THR A 943 23.34 -13.37 13.46
C THR A 943 23.69 -11.89 13.57
N ASN A 944 22.83 -11.05 13.00
CA ASN A 944 22.88 -9.61 13.16
C ASN A 944 22.61 -9.21 14.64
N PRO A 945 23.50 -8.48 15.32
CA PRO A 945 23.33 -8.02 16.70
C PRO A 945 22.02 -7.29 16.97
N ALA A 946 21.56 -6.49 16.01
CA ALA A 946 20.36 -5.68 16.15
C ALA A 946 19.07 -6.52 16.06
N ASP A 947 19.06 -7.53 15.18
CA ASP A 947 17.96 -8.49 15.08
C ASP A 947 17.92 -9.35 16.35
N PHE A 948 19.06 -9.92 16.79
CA PHE A 948 19.16 -10.70 18.03
C PHE A 948 18.58 -9.95 19.25
N ALA A 949 18.93 -8.67 19.43
CA ALA A 949 18.41 -7.87 20.53
C ALA A 949 16.89 -7.64 20.46
N LEU A 950 16.32 -7.53 19.26
CA LEU A 950 14.86 -7.42 19.05
C LEU A 950 14.16 -8.76 19.29
N ASP A 951 14.75 -9.85 18.83
CA ASP A 951 14.19 -11.20 18.92
C ASP A 951 14.16 -11.67 20.38
N MET A 952 15.15 -11.24 21.18
CA MET A 952 15.20 -11.41 22.63
C MET A 952 14.08 -10.69 23.40
N ILE A 953 13.65 -9.51 22.96
CA ILE A 953 12.60 -8.72 23.64
C ILE A 953 11.19 -8.90 23.08
N THR A 954 11.02 -9.73 22.05
CA THR A 954 9.71 -9.98 21.44
C THR A 954 9.00 -11.19 22.06
N ILE A 955 7.68 -11.18 21.99
CA ILE A 955 6.76 -12.18 22.55
C ILE A 955 6.04 -12.86 21.39
N ASP A 956 6.19 -14.18 21.24
CA ASP A 956 5.47 -14.99 20.25
C ASP A 956 4.05 -15.24 20.77
N LEU A 957 3.03 -14.76 20.05
CA LEU A 957 1.61 -14.90 20.45
C LEU A 957 0.93 -16.14 19.86
N GLN A 958 1.54 -16.86 18.92
CA GLN A 958 0.79 -17.88 18.16
C GLN A 958 0.58 -19.21 18.91
N GLN A 959 1.32 -19.45 20.00
CA GLN A 959 1.19 -20.67 20.80
C GLN A 959 1.34 -20.34 22.29
N GLU A 960 0.31 -20.63 23.08
CA GLU A 960 0.24 -20.33 24.53
C GLU A 960 1.49 -20.78 25.31
N GLY A 961 2.06 -21.95 24.97
CA GLY A 961 3.28 -22.46 25.62
C GLY A 961 4.52 -21.60 25.36
N ARG A 962 4.76 -21.18 24.10
CA ARG A 962 5.90 -20.32 23.74
C ARG A 962 5.64 -18.84 24.02
N GLU A 963 4.37 -18.44 24.09
CA GLU A 963 3.99 -17.15 24.64
C GLU A 963 4.37 -17.06 26.13
N LEU A 964 4.05 -18.09 26.92
CA LEU A 964 4.40 -18.12 28.34
C LEU A 964 5.93 -18.06 28.57
N GLU A 965 6.70 -18.79 27.76
CA GLU A 965 8.16 -18.77 27.80
C GLU A 965 8.75 -17.42 27.39
N SER A 966 8.35 -16.89 26.23
CA SER A 966 8.84 -15.60 25.74
C SER A 966 8.41 -14.43 26.63
N ARG A 967 7.20 -14.44 27.20
CA ARG A 967 6.79 -13.48 28.25
C ARG A 967 7.68 -13.56 29.48
N LYS A 968 7.99 -14.77 29.99
CA LYS A 968 8.90 -14.94 31.14
C LYS A 968 10.31 -14.42 30.84
N ARG A 969 10.84 -14.68 29.64
CA ARG A 969 12.14 -14.16 29.17
C ARG A 969 12.17 -12.63 29.15
N VAL A 970 11.17 -12.01 28.53
CA VAL A 970 11.05 -10.54 28.44
C VAL A 970 10.86 -9.91 29.83
N GLN A 971 10.06 -10.53 30.70
CA GLN A 971 9.84 -10.04 32.06
C GLN A 971 11.14 -10.05 32.89
N LYS A 972 11.92 -11.14 32.86
CA LYS A 972 13.24 -11.20 33.50
C LYS A 972 14.17 -10.07 33.05
N LEU A 973 14.26 -9.82 31.74
CA LEU A 973 15.08 -8.74 31.19
C LEU A 973 14.63 -7.34 31.63
N ILE A 974 13.31 -7.12 31.78
CA ILE A 974 12.76 -5.87 32.31
C ILE A 974 13.09 -5.70 33.80
N ASP A 975 13.02 -6.77 34.59
CA ASP A 975 13.21 -6.70 36.03
C ASP A 975 14.70 -6.57 36.40
N HIS A 976 15.61 -7.29 35.73
CA HIS A 976 17.06 -7.08 35.85
C HIS A 976 17.45 -5.62 35.54
N TRP A 977 16.88 -5.01 34.48
CA TRP A 977 17.15 -3.61 34.14
C TRP A 977 16.69 -2.63 35.23
N LYS A 978 15.55 -2.90 35.90
CA LYS A 978 15.09 -2.07 37.03
C LYS A 978 16.02 -2.20 38.24
N GLU A 979 16.49 -3.41 38.54
CA GLU A 979 17.44 -3.66 39.62
C GLU A 979 18.76 -2.94 39.36
N GLU A 980 19.36 -3.12 38.19
CA GLU A 980 20.65 -2.50 37.83
C GLU A 980 20.54 -0.95 37.78
N SER A 981 19.47 -0.39 37.21
CA SER A 981 19.22 1.06 37.17
C SER A 981 18.83 1.68 38.52
N SER A 982 18.32 0.89 39.47
CA SER A 982 18.16 1.34 40.86
C SER A 982 19.52 1.42 41.57
N SER A 983 20.39 0.43 41.38
CA SER A 983 21.71 0.35 42.01
C SER A 983 22.70 1.44 41.54
N THR A 984 22.54 1.96 40.32
CA THR A 984 23.40 3.02 39.79
C THR A 984 23.14 4.40 40.42
N ASN A 985 21.97 4.61 41.02
CA ASN A 985 21.61 5.87 41.66
C ASN A 985 22.13 6.01 43.12
N GLU A 986 22.70 4.96 43.72
CA GLU A 986 23.10 4.95 45.14
C GLU A 986 24.61 5.17 45.40
N LYS A 987 25.42 5.52 44.40
CA LYS A 987 26.83 5.89 44.60
C LYS A 987 27.04 7.41 44.62
N PRO A 988 27.11 8.08 45.79
CA PRO A 988 27.63 9.44 45.87
C PRO A 988 29.14 9.44 45.61
N ALA A 989 29.65 10.57 45.13
CA ALA A 989 31.09 10.76 44.92
C ALA A 989 31.85 10.77 46.26
N GLY A 990 32.42 9.63 46.63
CA GLY A 990 33.36 9.49 47.74
C GLY A 990 34.79 9.74 47.28
N THR A 991 35.47 10.70 47.92
CA THR A 991 36.90 10.96 47.75
C THR A 991 37.73 9.71 48.07
N ARG A 992 38.74 9.42 47.23
CA ARG A 992 39.89 8.62 47.63
C ARG A 992 41.01 9.59 47.99
N ASP A 993 41.19 9.79 49.29
CA ASP A 993 42.45 10.31 49.81
C ASP A 993 43.45 9.14 49.82
N GLU A 994 44.64 9.36 49.24
CA GLU A 994 45.82 8.51 49.44
C GLU A 994 46.92 9.36 50.07
N ASP A 995 47.42 8.91 51.22
CA ASP A 995 48.43 9.60 52.02
C ASP A 995 49.78 9.72 51.30
N ILE A 996 50.34 10.94 51.23
CA ILE A 996 51.78 11.15 51.03
C ILE A 996 52.30 12.15 52.09
N LYS A 997 53.42 11.77 52.70
CA LYS A 997 53.97 12.30 53.96
C LYS A 997 54.59 13.70 53.87
N ASP A 998 54.54 14.41 54.99
CA ASP A 998 55.39 15.57 55.30
C ASP A 998 56.89 15.24 55.30
N THR A 999 57.71 16.16 54.78
CA THR A 999 58.86 16.75 55.50
C THR A 999 59.29 18.08 54.85
N PRO A 1000 59.88 19.03 55.62
CA PRO A 1000 60.17 20.39 55.14
C PRO A 1000 61.65 20.58 54.70
N GLU A 1001 61.93 21.58 53.84
CA GLU A 1001 62.90 22.67 54.13
C GLU A 1001 63.13 23.68 52.95
N GLN A 1002 63.23 24.96 53.35
CA GLN A 1002 64.10 26.06 52.90
C GLN A 1002 64.32 26.44 51.39
N HIS A 1003 64.00 27.71 51.11
CA HIS A 1003 64.69 28.69 50.23
C HIS A 1003 65.42 28.21 48.94
N ASN A 1004 64.97 28.72 47.77
CA ASN A 1004 65.59 29.95 47.21
C ASN A 1004 64.72 30.67 46.14
N SER A 1005 65.17 31.85 45.71
CA SER A 1005 64.39 32.89 45.01
C SER A 1005 64.43 32.90 43.47
N GLN A 1006 63.47 33.63 42.85
CA GLN A 1006 63.40 34.12 41.45
C GLN A 1006 63.09 33.07 40.37
N ASN A 1007 61.88 33.06 39.76
CA ASN A 1007 61.53 34.03 38.71
C ASN A 1007 60.01 34.14 38.40
N THR A 1008 59.61 35.33 37.93
CA THR A 1008 58.41 35.64 37.11
C THR A 1008 57.03 35.08 37.51
N THR A 1009 56.24 35.86 38.24
CA THR A 1009 54.78 35.63 38.38
C THR A 1009 53.98 36.25 37.23
N HIS A 1010 53.46 35.41 36.32
CA HIS A 1010 52.32 35.77 35.47
C HIS A 1010 51.05 35.90 36.33
N ARG A 1011 50.28 36.98 36.16
CA ARG A 1011 49.00 37.16 36.87
C ARG A 1011 47.95 37.80 35.95
N ARG A 1012 47.03 36.98 35.40
CA ARG A 1012 45.66 37.40 34.99
C ARG A 1012 44.78 36.20 34.61
N SER A 1013 43.78 35.94 35.45
CA SER A 1013 42.38 35.64 35.10
C SER A 1013 42.08 34.90 33.78
N PHE A 1014 41.53 33.69 33.87
CA PHE A 1014 40.62 33.15 32.86
C PHE A 1014 39.26 32.78 33.47
N ASN A 1015 38.18 33.28 32.84
CA ASN A 1015 36.81 33.19 33.34
C ASN A 1015 36.18 31.81 33.10
N LYS A 1016 35.42 31.33 34.09
CA LYS A 1016 34.29 30.42 33.83
C LYS A 1016 33.13 31.24 33.27
N ALA A 1017 32.67 30.92 32.07
CA ALA A 1017 31.41 31.40 31.53
C ALA A 1017 30.73 30.25 30.78
N ASN A 1018 29.68 29.69 31.38
CA ASN A 1018 28.83 28.65 30.79
C ASN A 1018 27.41 28.79 31.35
N LEU A 1019 26.42 28.21 30.66
CA LEU A 1019 24.96 28.27 30.90
C LEU A 1019 24.26 29.52 30.32
N SER A 1020 23.73 29.38 29.10
CA SER A 1020 22.65 30.23 28.59
C SER A 1020 21.29 29.54 28.81
N THR A 1021 20.29 30.26 29.29
CA THR A 1021 18.98 29.69 29.66
C THR A 1021 18.05 29.44 28.45
N PRO A 1022 17.02 28.59 28.56
CA PRO A 1022 16.03 28.40 27.48
C PRO A 1022 15.32 29.68 27.03
N ALA A 1023 15.17 30.67 27.93
CA ALA A 1023 14.61 31.98 27.63
C ALA A 1023 15.49 32.79 26.67
N GLU A 1024 16.80 32.71 26.81
CA GLU A 1024 17.76 33.36 25.90
C GLU A 1024 17.81 32.67 24.53
N LEU A 1025 17.62 31.35 24.49
CA LEU A 1025 17.46 30.61 23.22
C LEU A 1025 16.27 31.15 22.41
N GLY A 1026 15.11 31.34 23.06
CA GLY A 1026 13.91 31.90 22.45
C GLY A 1026 14.05 33.36 22.01
N ALA A 1027 14.88 34.15 22.71
CA ALA A 1027 15.15 35.55 22.37
C ALA A 1027 16.16 35.71 21.21
N LEU A 1028 17.21 34.87 21.18
CA LEU A 1028 18.28 34.95 20.17
C LEU A 1028 17.82 34.58 18.76
N ILE A 1029 16.85 33.67 18.61
CA ILE A 1029 16.25 33.32 17.30
C ILE A 1029 15.58 34.54 16.63
N ARG A 1030 15.26 35.60 17.39
CA ARG A 1030 14.70 36.86 16.84
C ARG A 1030 15.75 37.95 16.55
N LYS A 1031 17.02 37.80 16.94
CA LYS A 1031 18.05 38.84 16.75
C LYS A 1031 19.48 38.29 16.59
N ARG A 1032 19.95 38.21 15.33
CA ARG A 1032 21.33 38.30 14.79
C ARG A 1032 21.29 37.75 13.35
N ALA A 1033 22.08 38.19 12.36
CA ALA A 1033 22.82 39.43 12.05
C ALA A 1033 23.11 39.35 10.52
N PRO A 1034 23.36 40.45 9.79
CA PRO A 1034 23.55 40.35 8.33
C PRO A 1034 24.83 39.57 7.97
N ILE A 1035 24.75 38.75 6.93
CA ILE A 1035 25.87 37.97 6.40
C ILE A 1035 26.51 38.76 5.25
N THR A 1036 27.80 39.07 5.40
CA THR A 1036 28.73 39.35 4.30
C THR A 1036 29.25 38.05 3.72
#